data_AF-A0A3D3E3Q8-F1
#
_entry.id   AF-A0A3D3E3Q8-F1
#
_cell.length_a   1.000
_cell.length_b   1.000
_cell.length_c   1.000
_cell.angle_alpha   90.00
_cell.angle_beta   90.00
_cell.angle_gamma   90.00
#
_symmetry.space_group_name_H-M   'P 1'
#
loop_
_entity.id
_entity.type
_entity.pdbx_description
1 polymer ?
#
loop_
_entity_poly.entity_id
_entity_poly.type
_entity_poly.pdbx_seq_one_letter_code
_entity_poly.pdbx_strand_id
1 'polypeptide(L)'
;SYTPQQRESFDHWLSYFSKSNQRGNFLKSVEEWKKLAFPQLSDTLFVIITFFFEKLLHEYQEAEQEGKSYNGRINPVSIGRRKDFWNRLTMAYHDLLIQRVFEDVKREKKTSAPALIEKFFTNFEEINANLLSADPVHFPGFRNSIEQALNKGITPCGVVTGFGNLCIDGEEKRVGALISNLDFQAGAFDMASAEKFCKLLVECARQQLPLVCFMSSGGMQTKEGAAALFSMAIVNDRITRFVRDNDLPIIIFGFGDCTGGAQASFVTHPMVQTYYFSGTNMPFAGQIVVPSYLPSTATLSNYLSTSPDSMDGLVKHPCFDDIDDRLKAIDPSIPTARYSVNDVLSRILKGFVVAQRMEPDTGSSNSKDKKFAPIKRVMIHARGCTAAKLIKKAQDNDIQVVLVQSDPDMNSVAVDMLGANDRAVCIGGNTPDESYLNAKSVIRIAQHEQVDALHPGIGFLSESSQFAALCGNYDINFVGPSVSSMETMGNKSNAINTAMGADVPVVPGSHGILTSSANTASVAQEIGYPVLLKAVHGGGGKGIQVVERPEQIHTLFHQISTEAKAAFGNGDVYLEKYVTSLRHIEVQVLRDSHGNTKILGLRDCSVQRNNQKVFEESGSTMLPKNLEKAVYDYAEKLSDAVDYFGAGTVEFIYNLDADAIYFMEMNTRLQVEHPVTELVSGIDIVSAQFDIAQGKSIANLKPKKKGYAIEVRVTAEKAIFKNGLIDFAPFPGTITECVLPEEDHIELITSAGTGKQVSPFYDSMIVQIICHGKNRDDTIKKMRKYLDTVRITGVCTNITILKRILDDDIFQLGDYDTTYLPQFLARTDGNELIAEIEALAELNNNQVDAKALEIEGSDEIKVLSPSTSIFYSSSSPTEPPFAKEGDIIDTEQTICLMEAMKMFTPLSLKHFNTGDSDLYPANKRYRITRILNSDGQQVNQGDLLFVVKPIEIDKS
;
A
#
# COMPACT_ATOMS: atom_id res chain seq x y z
N SER A 1 33.20 -27.24 12.58
CA SER A 1 33.92 -26.10 13.18
C SER A 1 35.14 -25.81 12.32
N TYR A 2 35.38 -24.54 12.00
CA TYR A 2 36.53 -24.12 11.19
C TYR A 2 37.80 -24.05 12.03
N THR A 3 38.96 -24.35 11.44
CA THR A 3 40.28 -24.21 12.11
C THR A 3 40.68 -22.74 12.27
N PRO A 4 41.60 -22.40 13.19
CA PRO A 4 42.12 -21.04 13.33
C PRO A 4 42.67 -20.46 12.02
N GLN A 5 43.40 -21.28 11.26
CA GLN A 5 43.92 -20.91 9.93
C GLN A 5 42.82 -20.66 8.89
N GLN A 6 41.72 -21.44 8.93
CA GLN A 6 40.58 -21.20 8.05
C GLN A 6 39.85 -19.90 8.37
N ARG A 7 39.78 -19.52 9.65
CA ARG A 7 39.22 -18.22 10.08
C ARG A 7 40.11 -17.08 9.60
N GLU A 8 41.41 -17.14 9.88
CA GLU A 8 42.37 -16.12 9.47
C GLU A 8 42.40 -15.92 7.95
N SER A 9 42.35 -17.03 7.19
CA SER A 9 42.23 -16.97 5.73
C SER A 9 40.92 -16.34 5.25
N PHE A 10 39.80 -16.61 5.94
CA PHE A 10 38.51 -16.02 5.60
C PHE A 10 38.47 -14.54 5.94
N ASP A 11 39.02 -14.13 7.09
CA ASP A 11 39.10 -12.73 7.51
C ASP A 11 39.92 -11.89 6.53
N HIS A 12 41.02 -12.46 6.01
CA HIS A 12 41.82 -11.82 4.97
C HIS A 12 41.05 -11.68 3.66
N TRP A 13 40.34 -12.72 3.22
CA TRP A 13 39.48 -12.66 2.04
C TRP A 13 38.35 -11.62 2.20
N LEU A 14 37.69 -11.59 3.36
CA LEU A 14 36.60 -10.68 3.66
C LEU A 14 37.08 -9.22 3.71
N SER A 15 38.26 -8.97 4.27
CA SER A 15 38.89 -7.64 4.28
C SER A 15 39.22 -7.17 2.86
N TYR A 16 39.73 -8.07 2.00
CA TYR A 16 39.97 -7.76 0.58
C TYR A 16 38.67 -7.46 -0.16
N PHE A 17 37.65 -8.31 0.03
CA PHE A 17 36.33 -8.15 -0.59
C PHE A 17 35.66 -6.81 -0.18
N SER A 18 35.74 -6.47 1.10
CA SER A 18 35.17 -5.24 1.66
C SER A 18 35.81 -3.96 1.14
N LYS A 19 37.07 -4.00 0.68
CA LYS A 19 37.77 -2.84 0.10
C LYS A 19 37.50 -2.66 -1.40
N SER A 20 36.76 -3.56 -2.04
CA SER A 20 36.51 -3.50 -3.48
C SER A 20 35.39 -2.51 -3.84
N ASN A 21 35.68 -1.58 -4.77
CA ASN A 21 34.69 -0.65 -5.32
C ASN A 21 33.67 -1.34 -6.25
N GLN A 22 33.88 -2.61 -6.62
CA GLN A 22 32.99 -3.37 -7.49
C GLN A 22 32.11 -4.38 -6.74
N ARG A 23 32.12 -4.36 -5.39
CA ARG A 23 31.42 -5.37 -4.57
C ARG A 23 29.92 -5.44 -4.89
N GLY A 24 29.25 -4.29 -5.00
CA GLY A 24 27.80 -4.21 -5.23
C GLY A 24 27.43 -4.80 -6.59
N ASN A 25 28.19 -4.47 -7.63
CA ASN A 25 28.01 -5.04 -8.97
C ASN A 25 28.20 -6.55 -8.98
N PHE A 26 29.25 -7.05 -8.31
CA PHE A 26 29.49 -8.49 -8.18
C PHE A 26 28.35 -9.21 -7.44
N LEU A 27 27.92 -8.69 -6.28
CA LEU A 27 26.85 -9.30 -5.50
C LEU A 27 25.51 -9.27 -6.25
N LYS A 28 25.24 -8.21 -7.03
CA LYS A 28 24.07 -8.14 -7.90
C LYS A 28 24.11 -9.21 -8.99
N SER A 29 25.25 -9.43 -9.65
CA SER A 29 25.40 -10.54 -10.60
C SER A 29 25.24 -11.91 -9.95
N VAL A 30 25.73 -12.09 -8.71
CA VAL A 30 25.53 -13.32 -7.93
C VAL A 30 24.06 -13.51 -7.57
N GLU A 31 23.35 -12.45 -7.16
CA GLU A 31 21.91 -12.45 -6.91
C GLU A 31 21.14 -12.91 -8.17
N GLU A 32 21.42 -12.32 -9.33
CA GLU A 32 20.78 -12.69 -10.60
C GLU A 32 21.03 -14.15 -10.97
N TRP A 33 22.27 -14.62 -10.83
CA TRP A 33 22.62 -16.03 -11.07
C TRP A 33 21.88 -16.97 -10.10
N LYS A 34 21.80 -16.60 -8.81
CA LYS A 34 21.11 -17.41 -7.79
C LYS A 34 19.60 -17.44 -8.01
N LYS A 35 18.98 -16.34 -8.42
CA LYS A 35 17.56 -16.31 -8.80
C LYS A 35 17.24 -17.30 -9.91
N LEU A 36 18.08 -17.36 -10.95
CA LEU A 36 17.94 -18.33 -12.03
C LEU A 36 18.13 -19.78 -11.57
N ALA A 37 19.05 -20.02 -10.63
CA ALA A 37 19.33 -21.36 -10.10
C ALA A 37 18.27 -21.85 -9.10
N PHE A 38 17.58 -20.93 -8.41
CA PHE A 38 16.61 -21.24 -7.36
C PHE A 38 15.30 -20.46 -7.57
N PRO A 39 14.56 -20.73 -8.66
CA PRO A 39 13.35 -19.98 -9.05
C PRO A 39 12.19 -20.09 -8.04
N GLN A 40 12.25 -21.04 -7.12
CA GLN A 40 11.28 -21.26 -6.05
C GLN A 40 11.52 -20.38 -4.80
N LEU A 41 12.69 -19.75 -4.68
CA LEU A 41 13.00 -18.88 -3.55
C LEU A 41 12.57 -17.44 -3.84
N SER A 42 12.06 -16.76 -2.82
CA SER A 42 11.62 -15.38 -2.94
C SER A 42 12.77 -14.44 -3.29
N ASP A 43 12.51 -13.54 -4.24
CA ASP A 43 13.38 -12.43 -4.60
C ASP A 43 13.81 -11.56 -3.41
N THR A 44 12.95 -11.44 -2.40
CA THR A 44 13.24 -10.67 -1.17
C THR A 44 14.33 -11.34 -0.33
N LEU A 45 14.42 -12.68 -0.35
CA LEU A 45 15.45 -13.41 0.38
C LEU A 45 16.83 -13.11 -0.20
N PHE A 46 16.95 -13.12 -1.53
CA PHE A 46 18.23 -12.82 -2.19
C PHE A 46 18.70 -11.40 -1.90
N VAL A 47 17.78 -10.44 -1.85
CA VAL A 47 18.11 -9.06 -1.47
C VAL A 47 18.69 -8.98 -0.06
N ILE A 48 18.10 -9.68 0.91
CA ILE A 48 18.62 -9.66 2.28
C ILE A 48 19.98 -10.34 2.36
N ILE A 49 20.18 -11.42 1.61
CA ILE A 49 21.48 -12.09 1.51
C ILE A 49 22.52 -11.12 0.91
N THR A 50 22.17 -10.45 -0.19
CA THR A 50 23.02 -9.41 -0.80
C THR A 50 23.35 -8.32 0.21
N PHE A 51 22.35 -7.75 0.88
CA PHE A 51 22.53 -6.74 1.91
C PHE A 51 23.38 -7.21 3.09
N PHE A 52 23.24 -8.48 3.49
CA PHE A 52 24.06 -9.07 4.54
C PHE A 52 25.54 -9.08 4.15
N PHE A 53 25.86 -9.57 2.95
CA PHE A 53 27.24 -9.63 2.46
C PHE A 53 27.81 -8.26 2.08
N GLU A 54 26.96 -7.35 1.61
CA GLU A 54 27.36 -6.01 1.17
C GLU A 54 27.63 -5.08 2.36
N LYS A 55 26.75 -5.12 3.37
CA LYS A 55 26.69 -4.14 4.44
C LYS A 55 26.89 -4.75 5.83
N LEU A 56 26.01 -5.65 6.27
CA LEU A 56 26.00 -6.11 7.67
C LEU A 56 27.28 -6.85 8.09
N LEU A 57 27.77 -7.74 7.24
CA LEU A 57 28.98 -8.50 7.52
C LEU A 57 30.21 -7.59 7.58
N HIS A 58 30.22 -6.55 6.75
CA HIS A 58 31.27 -5.54 6.72
C HIS A 58 31.23 -4.63 7.96
N GLU A 59 30.05 -4.10 8.31
CA GLU A 59 29.85 -3.27 9.50
C GLU A 59 30.19 -4.03 10.79
N TYR A 60 29.85 -5.32 10.86
CA TYR A 60 30.27 -6.19 11.96
C TYR A 60 31.80 -6.27 12.07
N GLN A 61 32.48 -6.51 10.94
CA GLN A 61 33.94 -6.63 10.93
C GLN A 61 34.64 -5.31 11.30
N GLU A 62 34.15 -4.18 10.80
CA GLU A 62 34.68 -2.86 11.17
C GLU A 62 34.49 -2.59 12.66
N ALA A 63 33.30 -2.88 13.20
CA ALA A 63 33.05 -2.73 14.63
C ALA A 63 33.97 -3.61 15.48
N GLU A 64 34.21 -4.86 15.06
CA GLU A 64 35.15 -5.77 15.73
C GLU A 64 36.59 -5.25 15.69
N GLN A 65 37.04 -4.71 14.54
CA GLN A 65 38.37 -4.11 14.39
C GLN A 65 38.55 -2.82 15.20
N GLU A 66 37.51 -1.99 15.30
CA GLU A 66 37.53 -0.73 16.03
C GLU A 66 37.21 -0.88 17.52
N GLY A 67 36.89 -2.10 17.99
CA GLY A 67 36.47 -2.35 19.36
C GLY A 67 35.13 -1.70 19.73
N LYS A 68 34.27 -1.44 18.75
CA LYS A 68 32.92 -0.85 18.93
C LYS A 68 31.87 -1.94 19.09
N SER A 69 30.78 -1.62 19.77
CA SER A 69 29.62 -2.52 19.86
C SER A 69 28.85 -2.56 18.55
N TYR A 70 28.64 -3.76 18.00
CA TYR A 70 27.77 -3.98 16.84
C TYR A 70 26.41 -4.53 17.29
N ASN A 71 25.31 -3.91 16.83
CA ASN A 71 23.96 -4.31 17.22
C ASN A 71 23.26 -5.24 16.21
N GLY A 72 23.84 -5.46 15.01
CA GLY A 72 23.29 -6.37 14.00
C GLY A 72 21.92 -5.99 13.44
N ARG A 73 21.46 -4.75 13.65
CA ARG A 73 20.12 -4.34 13.21
C ARG A 73 20.08 -4.26 11.69
N ILE A 74 19.23 -5.08 11.08
CA ILE A 74 18.81 -4.90 9.69
C ILE A 74 18.00 -3.62 9.65
N ASN A 75 18.59 -2.57 9.09
CA ASN A 75 17.90 -1.33 8.81
C ASN A 75 17.77 -1.25 7.30
N PRO A 76 16.58 -1.58 6.72
CA PRO A 76 16.38 -1.64 5.28
C PRO A 76 16.56 -0.33 4.52
N VAL A 77 17.10 0.70 5.16
CA VAL A 77 17.36 1.99 4.56
C VAL A 77 18.16 1.74 3.29
N SER A 78 17.50 1.97 2.15
CA SER A 78 18.04 1.76 0.81
C SER A 78 18.19 0.30 0.33
N ILE A 79 17.42 -0.66 0.86
CA ILE A 79 17.34 -2.05 0.34
C ILE A 79 16.77 -2.12 -1.11
N GLY A 80 16.44 -0.96 -1.68
CA GLY A 80 16.00 -0.77 -3.06
C GLY A 80 14.50 -0.53 -3.13
N ARG A 81 14.04 0.03 -4.26
CA ARG A 81 12.63 0.38 -4.52
C ARG A 81 11.74 -0.85 -4.68
N ARG A 82 11.61 -1.64 -3.62
CA ARG A 82 10.80 -2.86 -3.61
C ARG A 82 9.58 -2.62 -2.75
N LYS A 83 8.50 -2.22 -3.42
CA LYS A 83 7.17 -2.14 -2.84
C LYS A 83 6.88 -3.40 -2.03
N ASP A 84 6.44 -3.20 -0.79
CA ASP A 84 5.99 -4.28 0.09
C ASP A 84 7.08 -5.17 0.69
N PHE A 85 8.25 -4.60 0.96
CA PHE A 85 9.41 -5.32 1.49
C PHE A 85 9.07 -6.17 2.73
N TRP A 86 8.53 -5.59 3.80
CA TRP A 86 8.29 -6.31 5.07
C TRP A 86 7.27 -7.43 4.94
N ASN A 87 6.20 -7.20 4.18
CA ASN A 87 5.22 -8.24 3.93
C ASN A 87 5.81 -9.37 3.06
N ARG A 88 6.52 -9.03 1.97
CA ARG A 88 7.20 -10.02 1.14
C ARG A 88 8.28 -10.79 1.88
N LEU A 89 8.96 -10.14 2.82
CA LEU A 89 9.93 -10.79 3.71
C LEU A 89 9.23 -11.78 4.63
N THR A 90 8.12 -11.37 5.25
CA THR A 90 7.32 -12.27 6.09
C THR A 90 6.83 -13.48 5.29
N MET A 91 6.31 -13.26 4.08
CA MET A 91 5.90 -14.32 3.16
C MET A 91 7.07 -15.24 2.80
N ALA A 92 8.23 -14.67 2.44
CA ALA A 92 9.44 -15.44 2.13
C ALA A 92 9.90 -16.29 3.31
N TYR A 93 9.81 -15.76 4.53
CA TYR A 93 10.17 -16.48 5.75
C TYR A 93 9.20 -17.63 6.03
N HIS A 94 7.89 -17.40 5.94
CA HIS A 94 6.89 -18.46 6.08
C HIS A 94 7.09 -19.55 5.03
N ASP A 95 7.33 -19.16 3.77
CA ASP A 95 7.58 -20.09 2.67
C ASP A 95 8.78 -21.02 2.97
N LEU A 96 9.89 -20.46 3.48
CA LEU A 96 11.05 -21.26 3.89
C LEU A 96 10.71 -22.26 5.02
N LEU A 97 9.93 -21.84 6.01
CA LEU A 97 9.53 -22.71 7.12
C LEU A 97 8.56 -23.81 6.66
N ILE A 98 7.60 -23.47 5.80
CA ILE A 98 6.64 -24.42 5.22
C ILE A 98 7.38 -25.45 4.36
N GLN A 99 8.30 -24.99 3.49
CA GLN A 99 9.12 -25.88 2.67
C GLN A 99 9.93 -26.86 3.54
N ARG A 100 10.51 -26.38 4.66
CA ARG A 100 11.22 -27.25 5.61
C ARG A 100 10.31 -28.33 6.20
N VAL A 101 9.08 -27.98 6.59
CA VAL A 101 8.09 -28.96 7.08
C VAL A 101 7.83 -30.05 6.02
N PHE A 102 7.65 -29.67 4.75
CA PHE A 102 7.40 -30.62 3.69
C PHE A 102 8.63 -31.45 3.28
N GLU A 103 9.83 -30.89 3.34
CA GLU A 103 11.06 -31.67 3.14
C GLU A 103 11.20 -32.76 4.21
N ASP A 104 10.90 -32.45 5.47
CA ASP A 104 10.93 -33.43 6.55
C ASP A 104 9.88 -34.54 6.31
N VAL A 105 8.65 -34.16 5.97
CA VAL A 105 7.55 -35.09 5.61
C VAL A 105 7.93 -36.00 4.43
N LYS A 106 8.50 -35.43 3.36
CA LYS A 106 8.92 -36.19 2.15
C LYS A 106 10.05 -37.18 2.47
N ARG A 107 10.97 -36.84 3.38
CA ARG A 107 12.08 -37.73 3.77
C ARG A 107 11.61 -38.98 4.51
N GLU A 108 10.48 -38.94 5.21
CA GLU A 108 9.94 -40.08 5.95
C GLU A 108 9.28 -41.16 5.06
N LYS A 109 8.92 -40.81 3.80
CA LYS A 109 8.33 -41.74 2.81
C LYS A 109 7.09 -42.53 3.27
N LYS A 110 6.32 -42.00 4.23
CA LYS A 110 5.07 -42.60 4.75
C LYS A 110 3.87 -42.53 3.80
N THR A 111 4.02 -41.90 2.64
CA THR A 111 2.98 -41.73 1.61
C THR A 111 3.31 -42.48 0.32
N SER A 112 4.17 -43.49 0.38
CA SER A 112 4.39 -44.39 -0.76
C SER A 112 3.14 -45.24 -1.04
N ALA A 113 3.00 -45.75 -2.27
CA ALA A 113 1.84 -46.56 -2.62
C ALA A 113 1.65 -47.78 -1.68
N PRO A 114 2.71 -48.55 -1.31
CA PRO A 114 2.58 -49.63 -0.33
C PRO A 114 2.09 -49.15 1.04
N ALA A 115 2.59 -48.01 1.53
CA ALA A 115 2.19 -47.46 2.83
C ALA A 115 0.72 -47.03 2.85
N LEU A 116 0.23 -46.42 1.76
CA LEU A 116 -1.19 -46.05 1.63
C LEU A 116 -2.08 -47.29 1.49
N ILE A 117 -1.63 -48.33 0.78
CA ILE A 117 -2.35 -49.60 0.68
C ILE A 117 -2.51 -50.21 2.07
N GLU A 118 -1.42 -50.34 2.83
CA GLU A 118 -1.42 -50.91 4.18
C GLU A 118 -2.27 -50.08 5.16
N LYS A 119 -2.25 -48.74 5.03
CA LYS A 119 -3.00 -47.84 5.91
C LYS A 119 -4.51 -47.98 5.73
N PHE A 120 -4.98 -48.07 4.48
CA PHE A 120 -6.41 -47.93 4.18
C PHE A 120 -7.12 -49.23 3.83
N PHE A 121 -6.42 -50.21 3.24
CA PHE A 121 -7.06 -51.37 2.64
C PHE A 121 -6.64 -52.68 3.31
N THR A 122 -7.62 -53.54 3.57
CA THR A 122 -7.40 -54.96 3.84
C THR A 122 -7.69 -55.79 2.58
N ASN A 123 -7.03 -56.93 2.41
CA ASN A 123 -7.21 -57.81 1.25
C ASN A 123 -7.06 -57.10 -0.12
N PHE A 124 -6.03 -56.26 -0.26
CA PHE A 124 -5.77 -55.54 -1.49
C PHE A 124 -5.23 -56.49 -2.58
N GLU A 125 -5.95 -56.56 -3.70
CA GLU A 125 -5.57 -57.32 -4.89
C GLU A 125 -5.24 -56.36 -6.03
N GLU A 126 -3.97 -56.27 -6.41
CA GLU A 126 -3.54 -55.45 -7.54
C GLU A 126 -3.98 -56.10 -8.86
N ILE A 127 -4.58 -55.30 -9.75
CA ILE A 127 -4.98 -55.73 -11.09
C ILE A 127 -4.11 -55.06 -12.15
N ASN A 128 -3.87 -55.78 -13.25
CA ASN A 128 -3.10 -55.28 -14.40
C ASN A 128 -1.68 -54.82 -14.02
N ALA A 129 -1.05 -55.43 -12.99
CA ALA A 129 0.32 -55.11 -12.55
C ALA A 129 1.37 -55.24 -13.67
N ASN A 130 1.08 -56.08 -14.67
CA ASN A 130 1.90 -56.31 -15.86
C ASN A 130 1.81 -55.19 -16.92
N LEU A 131 0.88 -54.24 -16.82
CA LEU A 131 0.84 -53.07 -17.70
C LEU A 131 1.87 -52.04 -17.25
N LEU A 132 2.94 -51.89 -18.03
CA LEU A 132 4.06 -51.00 -17.73
C LEU A 132 4.12 -49.84 -18.73
N SER A 133 4.66 -48.71 -18.28
CA SER A 133 5.01 -47.57 -19.13
C SER A 133 5.94 -47.99 -20.26
N ALA A 134 5.58 -47.61 -21.48
CA ALA A 134 6.37 -47.86 -22.69
C ALA A 134 7.02 -46.58 -23.20
N ASP A 135 8.14 -46.70 -23.92
CA ASP A 135 8.83 -45.59 -24.60
C ASP A 135 8.67 -45.67 -26.13
N PRO A 136 7.44 -45.53 -26.68
CA PRO A 136 7.20 -45.81 -28.10
C PRO A 136 7.91 -44.81 -29.04
N VAL A 137 8.30 -43.64 -28.53
CA VAL A 137 8.94 -42.56 -29.31
C VAL A 137 10.43 -42.36 -28.98
N HIS A 138 11.03 -43.26 -28.20
CA HIS A 138 12.45 -43.22 -27.83
C HIS A 138 12.87 -41.90 -27.15
N PHE A 139 12.10 -41.45 -26.16
CA PHE A 139 12.38 -40.23 -25.43
C PHE A 139 13.71 -40.34 -24.65
N PRO A 140 14.65 -39.39 -24.81
CA PRO A 140 15.96 -39.48 -24.16
C PRO A 140 15.87 -39.66 -22.64
N GLY A 141 16.48 -40.74 -22.13
CA GLY A 141 16.55 -41.05 -20.69
C GLY A 141 15.29 -41.73 -20.09
N PHE A 142 14.19 -41.88 -20.84
CA PHE A 142 12.97 -42.52 -20.33
C PHE A 142 13.16 -44.03 -20.19
N ARG A 143 13.72 -44.70 -21.21
CA ARG A 143 14.14 -46.11 -21.12
C ARG A 143 15.05 -46.40 -19.91
N ASN A 144 16.05 -45.56 -19.69
CA ASN A 144 16.96 -45.71 -18.53
C ASN A 144 16.19 -45.63 -17.20
N SER A 145 15.15 -44.80 -17.13
CA SER A 145 14.32 -44.66 -15.94
C SER A 145 13.47 -45.91 -15.66
N ILE A 146 12.93 -46.54 -16.71
CA ILE A 146 12.21 -47.83 -16.64
C ILE A 146 13.17 -48.93 -16.16
N GLU A 147 14.34 -49.04 -16.78
CA GLU A 147 15.35 -50.06 -16.42
C GLU A 147 15.83 -49.88 -14.97
N GLN A 148 16.05 -48.65 -14.53
CA GLN A 148 16.40 -48.35 -13.13
C GLN A 148 15.29 -48.72 -12.14
N ALA A 149 14.02 -48.51 -12.50
CA ALA A 149 12.88 -48.86 -11.64
C ALA A 149 12.77 -50.39 -11.49
N LEU A 150 12.86 -51.13 -12.60
CA LEU A 150 12.87 -52.60 -12.58
C LEU A 150 14.00 -53.16 -11.73
N ASN A 151 15.22 -52.61 -11.86
CA ASN A 151 16.37 -53.02 -11.05
C ASN A 151 16.19 -52.77 -9.55
N LYS A 152 15.32 -51.82 -9.17
CA LYS A 152 14.97 -51.51 -7.78
C LYS A 152 13.71 -52.23 -7.30
N GLY A 153 13.11 -53.09 -8.12
CA GLY A 153 11.85 -53.77 -7.80
C GLY A 153 10.63 -52.84 -7.77
N ILE A 154 10.71 -51.68 -8.43
CA ILE A 154 9.62 -50.70 -8.52
C ILE A 154 8.88 -50.93 -9.84
N THR A 155 7.56 -51.07 -9.79
CA THR A 155 6.71 -51.19 -10.99
C THR A 155 6.83 -49.93 -11.85
N PRO A 156 7.29 -50.04 -13.12
CA PRO A 156 7.41 -48.89 -14.03
C PRO A 156 6.06 -48.41 -14.55
N CYS A 157 5.22 -47.88 -13.67
CA CYS A 157 3.94 -47.26 -14.00
C CYS A 157 3.62 -46.24 -12.90
N GLY A 158 3.10 -45.07 -13.27
CA GLY A 158 2.83 -43.99 -12.32
C GLY A 158 1.65 -44.25 -11.38
N VAL A 159 0.90 -45.34 -11.58
CA VAL A 159 -0.23 -45.73 -10.71
C VAL A 159 -0.24 -47.23 -10.40
N VAL A 160 -0.77 -47.54 -9.21
CA VAL A 160 -1.16 -48.88 -8.76
C VAL A 160 -2.68 -48.93 -8.73
N THR A 161 -3.28 -49.97 -9.32
CA THR A 161 -4.74 -50.15 -9.38
C THR A 161 -5.14 -51.51 -8.83
N GLY A 162 -6.22 -51.58 -8.06
CA GLY A 162 -6.65 -52.84 -7.45
C GLY A 162 -8.02 -52.77 -6.78
N PHE A 163 -8.37 -53.85 -6.09
CA PHE A 163 -9.55 -53.94 -5.25
C PHE A 163 -9.14 -54.19 -3.79
N GLY A 164 -9.74 -53.46 -2.87
CA GLY A 164 -9.45 -53.60 -1.43
C GLY A 164 -10.71 -53.42 -0.59
N ASN A 165 -10.67 -53.86 0.66
CA ASN A 165 -11.71 -53.61 1.64
C ASN A 165 -11.32 -52.39 2.48
N LEU A 166 -12.20 -51.39 2.55
CA LEU A 166 -12.09 -50.27 3.48
C LEU A 166 -12.89 -50.59 4.74
N CYS A 167 -12.28 -50.40 5.91
CA CYS A 167 -12.99 -50.45 7.18
C CYS A 167 -13.54 -49.06 7.52
N ILE A 168 -14.86 -48.91 7.50
CA ILE A 168 -15.55 -47.64 7.73
C ILE A 168 -16.59 -47.86 8.83
N ASP A 169 -16.42 -47.19 9.98
CA ASP A 169 -17.28 -47.33 11.16
C ASP A 169 -17.48 -48.78 11.63
N GLY A 170 -16.47 -49.63 11.44
CA GLY A 170 -16.51 -51.05 11.80
C GLY A 170 -17.14 -51.98 10.75
N GLU A 171 -17.57 -51.46 9.60
CA GLU A 171 -18.03 -52.26 8.46
C GLU A 171 -16.97 -52.32 7.35
N GLU A 172 -16.70 -53.52 6.81
CA GLU A 172 -15.86 -53.67 5.63
C GLU A 172 -16.66 -53.45 4.34
N LYS A 173 -16.23 -52.49 3.52
CA LYS A 173 -16.77 -52.25 2.18
C LYS A 173 -15.71 -52.50 1.11
N ARG A 174 -16.04 -53.35 0.13
CA ARG A 174 -15.17 -53.57 -1.05
C ARG A 174 -15.24 -52.34 -1.95
N VAL A 175 -14.10 -51.86 -2.41
CA VAL A 175 -13.99 -50.73 -3.34
C VAL A 175 -12.93 -50.99 -4.40
N GLY A 176 -13.05 -50.33 -5.54
CA GLY A 176 -11.92 -50.15 -6.44
C GLY A 176 -10.98 -49.08 -5.88
N ALA A 177 -9.69 -49.19 -6.15
CA ALA A 177 -8.72 -48.19 -5.73
C ALA A 177 -7.63 -47.92 -6.76
N LEU A 178 -7.21 -46.65 -6.83
CA LEU A 178 -6.10 -46.18 -7.64
C LEU A 178 -5.18 -45.28 -6.80
N ILE A 179 -3.88 -45.57 -6.80
CA ILE A 179 -2.90 -44.92 -5.91
C ILE A 179 -1.69 -44.48 -6.73
N SER A 180 -1.24 -43.22 -6.56
CA SER A 180 -0.04 -42.71 -7.23
C SER A 180 1.20 -43.49 -6.78
N ASN A 181 1.99 -43.96 -7.75
CA ASN A 181 3.29 -44.57 -7.53
C ASN A 181 4.39 -43.52 -7.65
N LEU A 182 4.66 -42.80 -6.57
CA LEU A 182 5.66 -41.73 -6.54
C LEU A 182 7.10 -42.22 -6.75
N ASP A 183 7.37 -43.51 -6.51
CA ASP A 183 8.69 -44.10 -6.69
C ASP A 183 9.08 -44.27 -8.17
N PHE A 184 8.11 -44.18 -9.09
CA PHE A 184 8.34 -44.16 -10.53
C PHE A 184 7.92 -42.83 -11.15
N GLN A 185 8.89 -42.06 -11.64
CA GLN A 185 8.66 -40.78 -12.32
C GLN A 185 7.70 -39.84 -11.56
N ALA A 186 7.77 -39.81 -10.23
CA ALA A 186 6.90 -38.98 -9.39
C ALA A 186 5.39 -39.23 -9.60
N GLY A 187 5.00 -40.43 -10.03
CA GLY A 187 3.59 -40.78 -10.30
C GLY A 187 3.10 -40.33 -11.68
N ALA A 188 3.98 -40.07 -12.64
CA ALA A 188 3.64 -39.64 -14.01
C ALA A 188 2.46 -40.41 -14.63
N PHE A 189 1.46 -39.71 -15.17
CA PHE A 189 0.22 -40.30 -15.65
C PHE A 189 0.22 -40.43 -17.17
N ASP A 190 0.81 -41.53 -17.63
CA ASP A 190 0.98 -41.88 -19.03
C ASP A 190 -0.15 -42.77 -19.58
N MET A 191 0.06 -43.30 -20.79
CA MET A 191 -0.92 -44.19 -21.44
C MET A 191 -1.12 -45.52 -20.69
N ALA A 192 -0.08 -46.07 -20.05
CA ALA A 192 -0.22 -47.28 -19.24
C ALA A 192 -1.10 -47.01 -18.01
N SER A 193 -0.92 -45.85 -17.37
CA SER A 193 -1.73 -45.38 -16.25
C SER A 193 -3.20 -45.19 -16.67
N ALA A 194 -3.44 -44.58 -17.83
CA ALA A 194 -4.79 -44.45 -18.40
C ALA A 194 -5.44 -45.80 -18.70
N GLU A 195 -4.71 -46.75 -19.28
CA GLU A 195 -5.24 -48.07 -19.58
C GLU A 195 -5.59 -48.85 -18.29
N LYS A 196 -4.70 -48.83 -17.28
CA LYS A 196 -4.97 -49.42 -15.96
C LYS A 196 -6.25 -48.85 -15.35
N PHE A 197 -6.38 -47.51 -15.36
CA PHE A 197 -7.55 -46.85 -14.80
C PHE A 197 -8.84 -47.17 -15.58
N CYS A 198 -8.80 -47.16 -16.91
CA CYS A 198 -9.96 -47.51 -17.73
C CYS A 198 -10.43 -48.95 -17.47
N LYS A 199 -9.49 -49.90 -17.34
CA LYS A 199 -9.80 -51.30 -16.98
C LYS A 199 -10.39 -51.40 -15.57
N LEU A 200 -9.86 -50.64 -14.61
CA LEU A 200 -10.42 -50.57 -13.26
C LEU A 200 -11.86 -50.06 -13.26
N LEU A 201 -12.16 -48.98 -14.01
CA LEU A 201 -13.52 -48.44 -14.12
C LEU A 201 -14.52 -49.45 -14.70
N VAL A 202 -14.12 -50.19 -15.75
CA VAL A 202 -14.96 -51.24 -16.35
C VAL A 202 -15.30 -52.31 -15.32
N GLU A 203 -14.31 -52.74 -14.54
CA GLU A 203 -14.49 -53.79 -13.55
C GLU A 203 -15.28 -53.31 -12.33
N CYS A 204 -15.07 -52.07 -11.88
CA CYS A 204 -15.89 -51.44 -10.84
C CYS A 204 -17.36 -51.33 -11.27
N ALA A 205 -17.62 -50.95 -12.53
CA ALA A 205 -18.97 -50.88 -13.06
C ALA A 205 -19.64 -52.26 -13.10
N ARG A 206 -18.88 -53.29 -13.51
CA ARG A 206 -19.34 -54.69 -13.54
C ARG A 206 -19.71 -55.20 -12.14
N GLN A 207 -18.94 -54.85 -11.12
CA GLN A 207 -19.14 -55.28 -9.74
C GLN A 207 -19.99 -54.31 -8.90
N GLN A 208 -20.44 -53.19 -9.47
CA GLN A 208 -21.15 -52.12 -8.77
C GLN A 208 -20.38 -51.57 -7.55
N LEU A 209 -19.08 -51.35 -7.72
CA LEU A 209 -18.20 -50.87 -6.65
C LEU A 209 -17.87 -49.37 -6.82
N PRO A 210 -17.87 -48.59 -5.74
CA PRO A 210 -17.35 -47.23 -5.75
C PRO A 210 -15.83 -47.23 -5.88
N LEU A 211 -15.26 -46.08 -6.24
CA LEU A 211 -13.83 -45.92 -6.51
C LEU A 211 -13.21 -44.89 -5.55
N VAL A 212 -12.11 -45.27 -4.89
CA VAL A 212 -11.35 -44.39 -3.99
C VAL A 212 -9.92 -44.23 -4.50
N CYS A 213 -9.49 -43.01 -4.77
CA CYS A 213 -8.16 -42.73 -5.30
C CYS A 213 -7.32 -41.88 -4.35
N PHE A 214 -6.01 -42.13 -4.31
CA PHE A 214 -5.03 -41.32 -3.59
C PHE A 214 -4.00 -40.78 -4.59
N MET A 215 -4.04 -39.47 -4.87
CA MET A 215 -3.36 -38.83 -6.01
C MET A 215 -2.32 -37.79 -5.60
N SER A 216 -1.18 -37.80 -6.30
CA SER A 216 -0.07 -36.86 -6.12
C SER A 216 0.80 -36.87 -7.38
N SER A 217 1.00 -35.70 -8.00
CA SER A 217 1.85 -35.50 -9.18
C SER A 217 3.35 -35.40 -8.87
N GLY A 218 3.72 -35.29 -7.58
CA GLY A 218 5.10 -35.25 -7.11
C GLY A 218 5.95 -34.11 -7.71
N GLY A 219 5.30 -33.06 -8.23
CA GLY A 219 5.90 -31.79 -8.61
C GLY A 219 6.68 -31.76 -9.93
N MET A 220 6.74 -32.85 -10.71
CA MET A 220 7.44 -32.88 -12.00
C MET A 220 6.54 -32.48 -13.19
N GLN A 221 7.08 -31.69 -14.11
CA GLN A 221 6.52 -31.53 -15.46
C GLN A 221 6.83 -32.74 -16.34
N THR A 222 5.85 -33.09 -17.16
CA THR A 222 5.71 -34.32 -17.95
C THR A 222 6.97 -34.72 -18.73
N LYS A 223 7.65 -35.79 -18.29
CA LYS A 223 8.58 -36.60 -19.11
C LYS A 223 7.85 -37.64 -19.98
N GLU A 224 6.54 -37.48 -20.10
CA GLU A 224 5.58 -38.48 -20.58
C GLU A 224 5.39 -38.46 -22.12
N GLY A 225 6.07 -37.54 -22.80
CA GLY A 225 5.99 -37.35 -24.26
C GLY A 225 4.65 -36.81 -24.74
N ALA A 226 4.52 -36.57 -26.06
CA ALA A 226 3.30 -36.03 -26.65
C ALA A 226 2.07 -36.97 -26.53
N ALA A 227 2.30 -38.27 -26.36
CA ALA A 227 1.23 -39.27 -26.25
C ALA A 227 0.42 -39.14 -24.94
N ALA A 228 1.03 -38.68 -23.86
CA ALA A 228 0.34 -38.47 -22.59
C ALA A 228 -0.70 -37.34 -22.64
N LEU A 229 -0.64 -36.44 -23.63
CA LEU A 229 -1.70 -35.45 -23.86
C LEU A 229 -3.06 -36.10 -24.17
N PHE A 230 -3.06 -37.32 -24.73
CA PHE A 230 -4.28 -38.05 -25.03
C PHE A 230 -4.82 -38.85 -23.83
N SER A 231 -3.98 -39.13 -22.83
CA SER A 231 -4.35 -39.96 -21.68
C SER A 231 -5.53 -39.34 -20.91
N MET A 232 -5.48 -38.02 -20.68
CA MET A 232 -6.55 -37.30 -19.98
C MET A 232 -7.84 -37.16 -20.77
N ALA A 233 -7.78 -36.99 -22.09
CA ALA A 233 -8.99 -36.96 -22.91
C ALA A 233 -9.77 -38.28 -22.80
N ILE A 234 -9.06 -39.40 -22.82
CA ILE A 234 -9.64 -40.74 -22.65
C ILE A 234 -10.19 -40.90 -21.23
N VAL A 235 -9.39 -40.59 -20.21
CA VAL A 235 -9.77 -40.76 -18.80
C VAL A 235 -10.99 -39.92 -18.44
N ASN A 236 -11.07 -38.65 -18.89
CA ASN A 236 -12.20 -37.78 -18.61
C ASN A 236 -13.52 -38.29 -19.23
N ASP A 237 -13.50 -38.78 -20.48
CA ASP A 237 -14.68 -39.41 -21.08
C ASP A 237 -15.10 -40.66 -20.29
N ARG A 238 -14.14 -41.47 -19.84
CA ARG A 238 -14.44 -42.69 -19.07
C ARG A 238 -14.96 -42.40 -17.67
N ILE A 239 -14.44 -41.40 -16.97
CA ILE A 239 -14.99 -40.93 -15.68
C ILE A 239 -16.44 -40.47 -15.88
N THR A 240 -16.67 -39.63 -16.88
CA THR A 240 -18.00 -39.06 -17.14
C THR A 240 -19.03 -40.15 -17.40
N ARG A 241 -18.69 -41.14 -18.24
CA ARG A 241 -19.55 -42.31 -18.49
C ARG A 241 -19.72 -43.18 -17.26
N PHE A 242 -18.66 -43.45 -16.51
CA PHE A 242 -18.74 -44.27 -15.31
C PHE A 242 -19.72 -43.69 -14.30
N VAL A 243 -19.57 -42.41 -13.95
CA VAL A 243 -20.44 -41.75 -12.97
C VAL A 243 -21.87 -41.61 -13.50
N ARG A 244 -22.05 -41.15 -14.74
CA ARG A 244 -23.38 -40.91 -15.31
C ARG A 244 -24.17 -42.19 -15.57
N ASP A 245 -23.52 -43.22 -16.10
CA ASP A 245 -24.21 -44.42 -16.58
C ASP A 245 -24.40 -45.47 -15.46
N ASN A 246 -23.65 -45.37 -14.34
CA ASN A 246 -23.72 -46.35 -13.24
C ASN A 246 -24.12 -45.75 -11.88
N ASP A 247 -24.17 -44.41 -11.74
CA ASP A 247 -24.46 -43.72 -10.47
C ASP A 247 -23.51 -44.10 -9.32
N LEU A 248 -22.25 -44.45 -9.66
CA LEU A 248 -21.21 -44.84 -8.70
C LEU A 248 -20.27 -43.66 -8.43
N PRO A 249 -19.96 -43.36 -7.15
CA PRO A 249 -19.08 -42.24 -6.81
C PRO A 249 -17.60 -42.56 -7.08
N ILE A 250 -16.86 -41.54 -7.51
CA ILE A 250 -15.39 -41.52 -7.50
C ILE A 250 -14.96 -40.47 -6.47
N ILE A 251 -14.16 -40.90 -5.51
CA ILE A 251 -13.64 -40.08 -4.42
C ILE A 251 -12.13 -39.99 -4.59
N ILE A 252 -11.57 -38.78 -4.66
CA ILE A 252 -10.12 -38.58 -4.81
C ILE A 252 -9.59 -37.79 -3.62
N PHE A 253 -8.52 -38.30 -3.02
CA PHE A 253 -7.71 -37.61 -2.03
C PHE A 253 -6.37 -37.18 -2.65
N GLY A 254 -6.20 -35.89 -2.88
CA GLY A 254 -4.94 -35.28 -3.27
C GLY A 254 -3.98 -35.18 -2.08
N PHE A 255 -2.70 -35.49 -2.28
CA PHE A 255 -1.67 -35.36 -1.26
C PHE A 255 -0.33 -34.90 -1.87
N GLY A 256 0.62 -34.50 -1.01
CA GLY A 256 1.97 -34.12 -1.43
C GLY A 256 1.95 -32.95 -2.41
N ASP A 257 2.52 -33.14 -3.60
CA ASP A 257 2.46 -32.15 -4.67
C ASP A 257 1.38 -32.57 -5.68
N CYS A 258 0.34 -31.76 -5.85
CA CYS A 258 -0.74 -31.90 -6.83
C CYS A 258 -0.71 -30.73 -7.83
N THR A 259 0.47 -30.40 -8.33
CA THR A 259 0.70 -29.24 -9.20
C THR A 259 0.96 -29.67 -10.64
N GLY A 260 0.24 -29.08 -11.60
CA GLY A 260 0.44 -29.27 -13.05
C GLY A 260 0.28 -30.72 -13.59
N GLY A 261 0.28 -30.86 -14.91
CA GLY A 261 0.26 -32.16 -15.61
C GLY A 261 -1.10 -32.89 -15.59
N ALA A 262 -1.08 -34.13 -16.09
CA ALA A 262 -2.26 -34.98 -16.21
C ALA A 262 -2.89 -35.33 -14.85
N GLN A 263 -2.07 -35.63 -13.83
CA GLN A 263 -2.59 -35.94 -12.50
C GLN A 263 -3.29 -34.77 -11.82
N ALA A 264 -2.76 -33.56 -11.89
CA ALA A 264 -3.45 -32.38 -11.33
C ALA A 264 -4.82 -32.19 -11.99
N SER A 265 -4.89 -32.39 -13.31
CA SER A 265 -6.15 -32.33 -14.07
C SER A 265 -7.14 -33.40 -13.60
N PHE A 266 -6.66 -34.61 -13.32
CA PHE A 266 -7.44 -35.73 -12.82
C PHE A 266 -8.09 -35.44 -11.46
N VAL A 267 -7.36 -34.82 -10.53
CA VAL A 267 -7.92 -34.45 -9.21
C VAL A 267 -9.00 -33.35 -9.33
N THR A 268 -9.04 -32.57 -10.41
CA THR A 268 -9.98 -31.44 -10.57
C THR A 268 -11.22 -31.76 -11.41
N HIS A 269 -11.47 -33.04 -11.73
CA HIS A 269 -12.57 -33.41 -12.62
C HIS A 269 -13.95 -33.07 -12.01
N PRO A 270 -14.89 -32.43 -12.75
CA PRO A 270 -16.15 -31.93 -12.19
C PRO A 270 -17.10 -32.98 -11.59
N MET A 271 -17.05 -34.22 -12.10
CA MET A 271 -17.88 -35.34 -11.64
C MET A 271 -17.25 -36.15 -10.51
N VAL A 272 -16.09 -35.72 -10.02
CA VAL A 272 -15.33 -36.41 -8.97
C VAL A 272 -15.46 -35.63 -7.66
N GLN A 273 -15.57 -36.36 -6.55
CA GLN A 273 -15.54 -35.76 -5.23
C GLN A 273 -14.10 -35.67 -4.74
N THR A 274 -13.53 -34.47 -4.80
CA THR A 274 -12.12 -34.25 -4.49
C THR A 274 -11.93 -33.64 -3.11
N TYR A 275 -10.98 -34.21 -2.39
CA TYR A 275 -10.50 -33.76 -1.09
C TYR A 275 -8.98 -33.70 -1.12
N TYR A 276 -8.37 -32.90 -0.25
CA TYR A 276 -6.93 -32.72 -0.14
C TYR A 276 -6.49 -32.97 1.29
N PHE A 277 -5.40 -33.70 1.47
CA PHE A 277 -4.76 -33.81 2.76
C PHE A 277 -4.24 -32.44 3.21
N SER A 278 -4.21 -32.22 4.50
CA SER A 278 -3.49 -31.09 5.10
C SER A 278 -2.03 -31.16 4.68
N GLY A 279 -1.43 -30.05 4.27
CA GLY A 279 -0.07 -30.04 3.73
C GLY A 279 0.05 -30.14 2.20
N THR A 280 -1.06 -30.31 1.46
CA THR A 280 -1.01 -30.57 0.01
C THR A 280 -0.77 -29.32 -0.82
N ASN A 281 0.19 -29.36 -1.73
CA ASN A 281 0.53 -28.27 -2.64
C ASN A 281 -0.31 -28.36 -3.95
N MET A 282 -0.92 -27.26 -4.38
CA MET A 282 -1.86 -27.10 -5.49
C MET A 282 -1.58 -25.74 -6.16
N PRO A 283 -1.35 -25.65 -7.48
CA PRO A 283 -2.49 -25.36 -8.36
C PRO A 283 -2.32 -25.90 -9.81
N PHE A 284 -3.25 -25.53 -10.70
CA PHE A 284 -3.23 -25.78 -12.15
C PHE A 284 -1.88 -25.44 -12.85
N ALA A 285 -1.02 -24.61 -12.24
CA ALA A 285 0.34 -24.31 -12.69
C ALA A 285 1.28 -24.04 -11.48
N GLY A 286 2.39 -24.78 -11.35
CA GLY A 286 3.33 -24.62 -10.21
C GLY A 286 4.10 -23.28 -10.23
N GLN A 287 4.83 -22.97 -9.15
CA GLN A 287 5.66 -21.75 -9.03
C GLN A 287 6.66 -21.57 -10.18
N ILE A 288 7.06 -22.67 -10.84
CA ILE A 288 7.97 -22.65 -12.00
C ILE A 288 7.25 -22.14 -13.28
N VAL A 289 5.93 -22.31 -13.39
CA VAL A 289 5.11 -21.93 -14.55
C VAL A 289 4.49 -20.55 -14.38
N VAL A 290 4.20 -20.16 -13.13
CA VAL A 290 3.85 -18.79 -12.75
C VAL A 290 4.97 -18.22 -11.86
N PRO A 291 6.21 -18.11 -12.37
CA PRO A 291 7.32 -17.63 -11.55
C PRO A 291 7.24 -16.12 -11.46
N SER A 292 6.89 -15.64 -10.26
CA SER A 292 7.45 -14.44 -9.61
C SER A 292 6.64 -13.96 -8.38
N TYR A 293 5.43 -14.49 -8.09
CA TYR A 293 4.58 -13.86 -7.06
C TYR A 293 3.65 -14.76 -6.22
N LEU A 294 3.63 -16.09 -6.43
CA LEU A 294 2.74 -16.97 -5.65
C LEU A 294 3.45 -17.50 -4.39
N PRO A 295 3.12 -17.00 -3.18
CA PRO A 295 3.67 -17.55 -1.94
C PRO A 295 3.23 -19.01 -1.76
N SER A 296 3.94 -19.77 -0.92
CA SER A 296 3.53 -21.15 -0.57
C SER A 296 2.15 -21.17 0.08
N THR A 297 1.74 -20.08 0.73
CA THR A 297 0.38 -19.91 1.24
C THR A 297 -0.68 -19.88 0.14
N ALA A 298 -0.36 -19.48 -1.09
CA ALA A 298 -1.34 -19.49 -2.19
C ALA A 298 -1.52 -20.89 -2.80
N THR A 299 -0.60 -21.81 -2.52
CA THR A 299 -0.60 -23.13 -3.13
C THR A 299 -0.94 -24.24 -2.15
N LEU A 300 -0.94 -23.97 -0.85
CA LEU A 300 -1.19 -24.98 0.15
C LEU A 300 -2.70 -25.19 0.41
N SER A 301 -3.13 -26.46 0.53
CA SER A 301 -4.52 -26.84 0.75
C SER A 301 -5.13 -26.25 2.00
N ASN A 302 -4.33 -26.07 3.03
CA ASN A 302 -4.75 -25.41 4.25
C ASN A 302 -5.12 -23.92 4.05
N TYR A 303 -4.77 -23.27 2.94
CA TYR A 303 -5.07 -21.86 2.64
C TYR A 303 -6.06 -21.64 1.49
N LEU A 304 -6.81 -22.69 1.09
CA LEU A 304 -7.72 -22.65 -0.05
C LEU A 304 -8.75 -21.51 0.00
N SER A 305 -9.35 -21.25 1.17
CA SER A 305 -10.31 -20.16 1.38
C SER A 305 -10.62 -20.00 2.87
N THR A 306 -10.83 -18.77 3.32
CA THR A 306 -11.36 -18.49 4.65
C THR A 306 -12.88 -18.36 4.65
N SER A 307 -13.52 -18.37 3.47
CA SER A 307 -14.97 -18.35 3.35
C SER A 307 -15.58 -19.64 3.92
N PRO A 308 -16.70 -19.53 4.66
CA PRO A 308 -17.44 -20.71 5.12
C PRO A 308 -17.72 -21.69 3.98
N ASP A 309 -17.70 -23.00 4.27
CA ASP A 309 -17.92 -24.13 3.36
C ASP A 309 -16.91 -24.31 2.20
N SER A 310 -16.03 -23.34 1.98
CA SER A 310 -15.02 -23.42 0.93
C SER A 310 -13.87 -24.39 1.28
N MET A 311 -13.77 -24.78 2.55
CA MET A 311 -12.76 -25.70 3.09
C MET A 311 -13.28 -27.13 3.30
N ASP A 312 -14.48 -27.46 2.82
CA ASP A 312 -15.03 -28.83 2.93
C ASP A 312 -14.18 -29.87 2.18
N GLY A 313 -13.35 -29.41 1.24
CA GLY A 313 -12.36 -30.24 0.54
C GLY A 313 -11.10 -30.53 1.35
N LEU A 314 -10.87 -29.95 2.54
CA LEU A 314 -9.65 -30.19 3.34
C LEU A 314 -9.87 -31.30 4.38
N VAL A 315 -9.00 -32.32 4.37
CA VAL A 315 -9.03 -33.43 5.35
C VAL A 315 -7.70 -33.59 6.09
N LYS A 316 -7.75 -34.18 7.29
CA LYS A 316 -6.57 -34.42 8.12
C LYS A 316 -5.60 -35.33 7.37
N HIS A 317 -4.31 -35.04 7.47
CA HIS A 317 -3.29 -35.87 6.83
C HIS A 317 -3.21 -37.24 7.55
N PRO A 318 -3.52 -38.36 6.88
CA PRO A 318 -3.66 -39.66 7.55
C PRO A 318 -2.33 -40.28 8.01
N CYS A 319 -1.20 -39.86 7.44
CA CYS A 319 0.13 -40.37 7.81
C CYS A 319 0.94 -39.46 8.74
N PHE A 320 0.49 -38.22 8.99
CA PHE A 320 1.22 -37.21 9.77
C PHE A 320 0.22 -36.43 10.63
N ASP A 321 0.06 -36.86 11.87
CA ASP A 321 -0.95 -36.30 12.79
C ASP A 321 -0.58 -34.89 13.28
N ASP A 322 0.70 -34.51 13.20
CA ASP A 322 1.26 -33.25 13.68
C ASP A 322 1.42 -32.17 12.60
N ILE A 323 1.08 -32.46 11.33
CA ILE A 323 1.33 -31.53 10.22
C ILE A 323 0.56 -30.22 10.36
N ASP A 324 -0.69 -30.29 10.81
CA ASP A 324 -1.55 -29.13 11.04
C ASP A 324 -0.99 -28.25 12.17
N ASP A 325 -0.47 -28.87 13.24
CA ASP A 325 0.13 -28.15 14.37
C ASP A 325 1.45 -27.49 13.96
N ARG A 326 2.28 -28.18 13.18
CA ARG A 326 3.54 -27.64 12.63
C ARG A 326 3.29 -26.46 11.69
N LEU A 327 2.24 -26.51 10.87
CA LEU A 327 1.87 -25.40 9.99
C LEU A 327 1.25 -24.23 10.78
N LYS A 328 0.41 -24.50 11.79
CA LYS A 328 -0.11 -23.47 12.71
C LYS A 328 0.96 -22.76 13.52
N ALA A 329 2.05 -23.45 13.85
CA ALA A 329 3.19 -22.83 14.51
C ALA A 329 3.91 -21.80 13.62
N ILE A 330 3.77 -21.92 12.29
CA ILE A 330 4.31 -20.95 11.32
C ILE A 330 3.31 -19.81 11.12
N ASP A 331 2.04 -20.13 10.88
CA ASP A 331 0.97 -19.15 10.73
C ASP A 331 -0.27 -19.58 11.53
N PRO A 332 -0.54 -18.93 12.67
CA PRO A 332 -1.70 -19.27 13.51
C PRO A 332 -3.05 -19.07 12.83
N SER A 333 -3.12 -18.28 11.75
CA SER A 333 -4.35 -18.02 11.01
C SER A 333 -4.73 -19.16 10.05
N ILE A 334 -3.84 -20.15 9.87
CA ILE A 334 -4.05 -21.22 8.90
C ILE A 334 -5.25 -22.12 9.29
N PRO A 335 -6.20 -22.33 8.38
CA PRO A 335 -7.27 -23.32 8.55
C PRO A 335 -6.72 -24.73 8.78
N THR A 336 -7.41 -25.48 9.65
CA THR A 336 -7.12 -26.90 9.87
C THR A 336 -8.29 -27.78 9.49
N ALA A 337 -7.98 -29.00 9.07
CA ALA A 337 -8.99 -29.95 8.65
C ALA A 337 -9.95 -30.32 9.77
N ARG A 338 -11.25 -30.31 9.45
CA ARG A 338 -12.32 -30.74 10.37
C ARG A 338 -12.55 -32.25 10.29
N TYR A 339 -12.44 -32.81 9.10
CA TYR A 339 -12.77 -34.20 8.80
C TYR A 339 -11.51 -35.03 8.54
N SER A 340 -11.55 -36.30 8.91
CA SER A 340 -10.59 -37.31 8.47
C SER A 340 -11.03 -37.95 7.15
N VAL A 341 -10.12 -38.71 6.52
CA VAL A 341 -10.44 -39.52 5.34
C VAL A 341 -11.61 -40.48 5.61
N ASN A 342 -11.66 -41.09 6.81
CA ASN A 342 -12.72 -42.02 7.19
C ASN A 342 -14.08 -41.33 7.35
N ASP A 343 -14.11 -40.11 7.89
CA ASP A 343 -15.36 -39.34 8.04
C ASP A 343 -15.99 -39.04 6.66
N VAL A 344 -15.14 -38.63 5.71
CA VAL A 344 -15.54 -38.35 4.32
C VAL A 344 -16.07 -39.62 3.64
N LEU A 345 -15.32 -40.72 3.73
CA LEU A 345 -15.71 -42.00 3.16
C LEU A 345 -17.03 -42.51 3.76
N SER A 346 -17.21 -42.39 5.07
CA SER A 346 -18.46 -42.78 5.75
C SER A 346 -19.66 -41.99 5.24
N ARG A 347 -19.52 -40.66 5.13
CA ARG A 347 -20.58 -39.77 4.63
C ARG A 347 -21.02 -40.15 3.21
N ILE A 348 -20.05 -40.32 2.30
CA ILE A 348 -20.33 -40.55 0.87
C ILE A 348 -20.88 -41.97 0.65
N LEU A 349 -20.27 -42.99 1.26
CA LEU A 349 -20.59 -44.39 0.99
C LEU A 349 -21.83 -44.90 1.74
N LYS A 350 -22.39 -44.14 2.68
CA LYS A 350 -23.68 -44.43 3.33
C LYS A 350 -24.89 -43.83 2.58
N GLY A 351 -24.67 -43.21 1.42
CA GLY A 351 -25.76 -42.63 0.63
C GLY A 351 -26.35 -41.34 1.22
N PHE A 352 -25.66 -40.72 2.20
CA PHE A 352 -25.99 -39.36 2.65
C PHE A 352 -25.51 -38.35 1.60
N VAL A 353 -26.20 -38.31 0.46
CA VAL A 353 -26.23 -37.14 -0.42
C VAL A 353 -27.37 -36.25 0.05
N VAL A 354 -27.30 -35.82 1.31
CA VAL A 354 -27.98 -34.57 1.67
C VAL A 354 -26.87 -33.55 1.65
N ALA A 355 -26.89 -32.69 0.64
CA ALA A 355 -26.33 -31.35 0.77
C ALA A 355 -27.13 -30.59 1.83
N GLN A 356 -27.16 -31.09 3.07
CA GLN A 356 -27.47 -30.30 4.22
C GLN A 356 -26.19 -29.54 4.47
N ARG A 357 -26.11 -28.41 3.76
CA ARG A 357 -25.48 -27.20 4.28
C ARG A 357 -26.03 -27.03 5.69
N MET A 358 -25.39 -27.65 6.66
CA MET A 358 -25.50 -27.19 8.03
C MET A 358 -24.92 -25.79 7.99
N GLU A 359 -25.74 -24.79 8.33
CA GLU A 359 -25.24 -23.44 8.54
C GLU A 359 -24.02 -23.53 9.45
N PRO A 360 -22.85 -23.08 8.99
CA PRO A 360 -21.73 -22.93 9.88
C PRO A 360 -22.08 -21.83 10.88
N ASP A 361 -21.56 -21.96 12.09
CA ASP A 361 -21.13 -20.79 12.85
C ASP A 361 -20.19 -20.03 11.91
N THR A 362 -20.77 -19.05 11.21
CA THR A 362 -20.01 -18.16 10.36
C THR A 362 -19.02 -17.52 11.31
N GLY A 363 -17.74 -17.84 11.13
CA GLY A 363 -16.71 -16.87 11.45
C GLY A 363 -17.12 -15.66 10.64
N SER A 364 -17.90 -14.81 11.29
CA SER A 364 -18.44 -13.60 10.74
C SER A 364 -17.25 -12.88 10.14
N SER A 365 -17.48 -12.13 9.07
CA SER A 365 -16.66 -10.94 8.87
C SER A 365 -16.96 -9.95 10.00
N ASN A 366 -16.92 -10.38 11.27
CA ASN A 366 -16.65 -9.48 12.35
C ASN A 366 -15.24 -9.01 12.04
N SER A 367 -15.15 -7.84 11.41
CA SER A 367 -14.19 -6.88 11.92
C SER A 367 -14.28 -7.00 13.43
N LYS A 368 -13.23 -7.54 14.07
CA LYS A 368 -13.21 -7.59 15.53
C LYS A 368 -13.56 -6.18 16.00
N ASP A 369 -14.55 -6.08 16.89
CA ASP A 369 -14.98 -4.80 17.45
C ASP A 369 -13.75 -4.02 17.95
N LYS A 370 -13.84 -2.69 17.90
CA LYS A 370 -12.74 -1.83 18.31
C LYS A 370 -12.28 -2.20 19.73
N LYS A 371 -11.00 -2.55 19.86
CA LYS A 371 -10.40 -3.00 21.12
C LYS A 371 -10.14 -1.81 22.04
N PHE A 372 -10.79 -1.78 23.19
CA PHE A 372 -10.53 -0.79 24.24
C PHE A 372 -9.65 -1.42 25.32
N ALA A 373 -8.33 -1.27 25.19
CA ALA A 373 -7.35 -1.84 26.12
C ALA A 373 -6.25 -0.82 26.45
N PRO A 374 -5.55 -0.96 27.60
CA PRO A 374 -4.43 -0.09 27.95
C PRO A 374 -3.37 -0.04 26.85
N ILE A 375 -2.87 1.16 26.56
CA ILE A 375 -1.84 1.38 25.53
C ILE A 375 -0.54 1.68 26.26
N LYS A 376 0.45 0.79 26.16
CA LYS A 376 1.81 1.01 26.66
C LYS A 376 2.78 1.33 25.53
N ARG A 377 2.51 0.80 24.34
CA ARG A 377 3.30 1.02 23.13
C ARG A 377 2.40 1.31 21.95
N VAL A 378 2.62 2.45 21.31
CA VAL A 378 1.88 2.88 20.12
C VAL A 378 2.79 2.96 18.91
N MET A 379 2.32 2.42 17.78
CA MET A 379 2.90 2.73 16.48
C MET A 379 2.37 4.07 15.98
N ILE A 380 3.28 5.00 15.71
CA ILE A 380 2.94 6.25 15.03
C ILE A 380 3.17 6.04 13.53
N HIS A 381 2.06 5.91 12.79
CA HIS A 381 2.04 5.84 11.34
C HIS A 381 1.79 7.24 10.77
N ALA A 382 2.81 8.08 10.87
CA ALA A 382 2.79 9.46 10.40
C ALA A 382 4.20 9.93 10.07
N ARG A 383 4.29 11.06 9.37
CA ARG A 383 5.55 11.76 9.07
C ARG A 383 5.47 13.24 9.42
N GLY A 384 6.58 13.95 9.28
CA GLY A 384 6.63 15.41 9.35
C GLY A 384 6.04 15.98 10.66
N CYS A 385 5.35 17.12 10.55
CA CYS A 385 4.76 17.82 11.69
C CYS A 385 3.78 16.93 12.49
N THR A 386 2.96 16.14 11.79
CA THR A 386 2.02 15.22 12.43
C THR A 386 2.74 14.18 13.29
N ALA A 387 3.83 13.58 12.79
CA ALA A 387 4.63 12.66 13.59
C ALA A 387 5.21 13.35 14.83
N ALA A 388 5.76 14.55 14.68
CA ALA A 388 6.30 15.31 15.81
C ALA A 388 5.27 15.53 16.92
N LYS A 389 4.05 15.99 16.56
CA LYS A 389 2.95 16.17 17.53
C LYS A 389 2.57 14.86 18.21
N LEU A 390 2.38 13.79 17.45
CA LEU A 390 1.97 12.50 18.01
C LEU A 390 3.04 11.89 18.92
N ILE A 391 4.32 12.01 18.58
CA ILE A 391 5.44 11.53 19.41
C ILE A 391 5.43 12.27 20.73
N LYS A 392 5.38 13.61 20.67
CA LYS A 392 5.35 14.45 21.86
C LYS A 392 4.21 14.07 22.79
N LYS A 393 3.00 13.87 22.25
CA LYS A 393 1.82 13.52 23.05
C LYS A 393 1.82 12.08 23.54
N ALA A 394 2.36 11.13 22.78
CA ALA A 394 2.56 9.77 23.30
C ALA A 394 3.51 9.78 24.51
N GLN A 395 4.64 10.49 24.40
CA GLN A 395 5.61 10.64 25.50
C GLN A 395 5.03 11.38 26.71
N ASP A 396 4.27 12.47 26.50
CA ASP A 396 3.57 13.19 27.58
C ASP A 396 2.54 12.31 28.33
N ASN A 397 2.05 11.24 27.68
CA ASN A 397 1.12 10.26 28.26
C ASN A 397 1.82 8.96 28.74
N ASP A 398 3.15 8.95 28.85
CA ASP A 398 3.97 7.79 29.24
C ASP A 398 3.79 6.55 28.32
N ILE A 399 3.49 6.78 27.03
CA ILE A 399 3.34 5.73 26.01
C ILE A 399 4.61 5.64 25.17
N GLN A 400 5.17 4.44 25.05
CA GLN A 400 6.34 4.16 24.21
C GLN A 400 5.99 4.26 22.73
N VAL A 401 6.87 4.85 21.93
CA VAL A 401 6.66 5.09 20.51
C VAL A 401 7.43 4.10 19.64
N VAL A 402 6.72 3.51 18.68
CA VAL A 402 7.32 2.90 17.48
C VAL A 402 6.99 3.80 16.29
N LEU A 403 7.97 4.58 15.83
CA LEU A 403 7.82 5.47 14.68
C LEU A 403 8.19 4.72 13.41
N VAL A 404 7.27 4.65 12.46
CA VAL A 404 7.55 4.08 11.14
C VAL A 404 7.84 5.19 10.13
N GLN A 405 8.95 5.09 9.40
CA GLN A 405 9.39 6.10 8.42
C GLN A 405 9.78 5.45 7.09
N SER A 406 9.57 6.16 5.99
CA SER A 406 10.10 5.79 4.67
C SER A 406 11.61 6.04 4.59
N ASP A 407 12.28 5.57 3.53
CA ASP A 407 13.74 5.77 3.37
C ASP A 407 14.15 7.27 3.46
N PRO A 408 13.44 8.22 2.81
CA PRO A 408 13.77 9.65 2.90
C PRO A 408 13.56 10.29 4.27
N ASP A 409 12.64 9.76 5.10
CA ASP A 409 12.30 10.37 6.39
C ASP A 409 13.09 9.76 7.58
N MET A 410 13.97 8.78 7.35
CA MET A 410 14.75 8.13 8.41
C MET A 410 15.69 9.06 9.19
N ASN A 411 16.00 10.24 8.64
CA ASN A 411 16.79 11.28 9.30
C ASN A 411 15.96 12.54 9.64
N SER A 412 14.63 12.42 9.67
CA SER A 412 13.72 13.55 9.94
C SER A 412 13.77 14.04 11.39
N VAL A 413 13.23 15.23 11.66
CA VAL A 413 13.10 15.77 13.03
C VAL A 413 12.30 14.84 13.93
N ALA A 414 11.27 14.17 13.40
CA ALA A 414 10.48 13.22 14.17
C ALA A 414 11.32 12.06 14.72
N VAL A 415 12.35 11.61 13.99
CA VAL A 415 13.27 10.56 14.46
C VAL A 415 14.14 11.08 15.61
N ASP A 416 14.58 12.34 15.56
CA ASP A 416 15.39 12.95 16.63
C ASP A 416 14.61 13.11 17.94
N MET A 417 13.27 13.17 17.88
CA MET A 417 12.40 13.31 19.05
C MET A 417 12.21 12.01 19.84
N LEU A 418 12.67 10.88 19.31
CA LEU A 418 12.49 9.58 19.95
C LEU A 418 13.38 9.46 21.20
N GLY A 419 12.76 9.04 22.31
CA GLY A 419 13.45 8.79 23.57
C GLY A 419 14.16 7.44 23.62
N ALA A 420 14.82 7.15 24.74
CA ALA A 420 15.59 5.92 24.93
C ALA A 420 14.76 4.61 24.82
N ASN A 421 13.46 4.68 25.10
CA ASN A 421 12.53 3.55 25.03
C ASN A 421 11.74 3.49 23.72
N ASP A 422 11.94 4.47 22.85
CA ASP A 422 11.25 4.59 21.57
C ASP A 422 12.09 3.94 20.46
N ARG A 423 11.46 3.72 19.30
CA ARG A 423 12.11 3.02 18.20
C ARG A 423 11.67 3.56 16.85
N ALA A 424 12.64 3.90 16.00
CA ALA A 424 12.41 4.15 14.58
C ALA A 424 12.53 2.83 13.80
N VAL A 425 11.58 2.57 12.91
CA VAL A 425 11.60 1.43 11.99
C VAL A 425 11.41 1.93 10.56
N CYS A 426 12.32 1.56 9.66
CA CYS A 426 12.18 1.88 8.25
C CYS A 426 11.11 0.99 7.61
N ILE A 427 10.09 1.58 7.00
CA ILE A 427 9.08 0.90 6.16
C ILE A 427 9.70 0.45 4.83
N GLY A 428 10.66 1.23 4.33
CA GLY A 428 11.30 1.08 3.02
C GLY A 428 10.54 1.81 1.91
N GLY A 429 11.25 2.11 0.82
CA GLY A 429 10.69 2.81 -0.33
C GLY A 429 10.71 4.33 -0.17
N ASN A 430 10.54 5.02 -1.30
CA ASN A 430 10.66 6.48 -1.36
C ASN A 430 9.31 7.17 -1.55
N THR A 431 8.40 6.54 -2.28
CA THR A 431 7.08 7.11 -2.58
C THR A 431 6.04 6.67 -1.55
N PRO A 432 4.91 7.39 -1.40
CA PRO A 432 3.80 6.98 -0.55
C PRO A 432 3.31 5.55 -0.85
N ASP A 433 3.18 5.17 -2.13
CA ASP A 433 2.69 3.84 -2.55
C ASP A 433 3.62 2.69 -2.19
N GLU A 434 4.92 2.95 -2.11
CA GLU A 434 5.92 1.98 -1.68
C GLU A 434 5.95 1.84 -0.14
N SER A 435 5.64 2.93 0.57
CA SER A 435 5.85 3.11 2.02
C SER A 435 4.54 3.28 2.82
N TYR A 436 4.12 4.51 3.13
CA TYR A 436 3.01 4.83 4.03
C TYR A 436 1.62 4.38 3.55
N LEU A 437 1.42 4.15 2.25
CA LEU A 437 0.17 3.56 1.73
C LEU A 437 0.21 2.04 1.69
N ASN A 438 1.32 1.44 2.12
CA ASN A 438 1.47 0.00 2.17
C ASN A 438 0.97 -0.60 3.49
N ALA A 439 -0.35 -0.70 3.59
CA ALA A 439 -1.05 -1.28 4.73
C ALA A 439 -0.47 -2.62 5.21
N LYS A 440 -0.13 -3.53 4.29
CA LYS A 440 0.38 -4.86 4.65
C LYS A 440 1.72 -4.77 5.36
N SER A 441 2.66 -4.00 4.80
CA SER A 441 3.98 -3.85 5.40
C SER A 441 3.91 -3.12 6.75
N VAL A 442 3.06 -2.09 6.89
CA VAL A 442 2.83 -1.40 8.16
C VAL A 442 2.32 -2.35 9.25
N ILE A 443 1.32 -3.18 8.93
CA ILE A 443 0.80 -4.18 9.88
C ILE A 443 1.86 -5.21 10.27
N ARG A 444 2.69 -5.68 9.32
CA ARG A 444 3.76 -6.63 9.64
C ARG A 444 4.80 -6.04 10.60
N ILE A 445 5.14 -4.76 10.41
CA ILE A 445 5.99 -4.05 11.38
C ILE A 445 5.29 -3.98 12.74
N ALA A 446 3.99 -3.65 12.77
CA ALA A 446 3.23 -3.53 14.01
C ALA A 446 3.18 -4.84 14.81
N GLN A 447 2.99 -5.98 14.13
CA GLN A 447 3.06 -7.30 14.73
C GLN A 447 4.46 -7.63 15.26
N HIS A 448 5.51 -7.37 14.47
CA HIS A 448 6.90 -7.63 14.86
C HIS A 448 7.33 -6.80 16.08
N GLU A 449 6.91 -5.54 16.11
CA GLU A 449 7.21 -4.60 17.19
C GLU A 449 6.25 -4.72 18.39
N GLN A 450 5.26 -5.63 18.29
CA GLN A 450 4.28 -5.98 19.32
C GLN A 450 3.59 -4.75 19.91
N VAL A 451 3.09 -3.88 19.04
CA VAL A 451 2.43 -2.64 19.47
C VAL A 451 1.01 -2.92 19.97
N ASP A 452 0.58 -2.21 21.01
CA ASP A 452 -0.78 -2.32 21.55
C ASP A 452 -1.80 -1.59 20.65
N ALA A 453 -1.34 -0.48 20.07
CA ALA A 453 -2.15 0.41 19.26
C ALA A 453 -1.38 1.01 18.08
N LEU A 454 -2.11 1.48 17.09
CA LEU A 454 -1.61 2.24 15.95
C LEU A 454 -2.37 3.55 15.84
N HIS A 455 -1.63 4.66 15.86
CA HIS A 455 -2.18 5.99 15.55
C HIS A 455 -1.84 6.33 14.10
N PRO A 456 -2.85 6.51 13.22
CA PRO A 456 -2.61 6.65 11.78
C PRO A 456 -2.27 8.08 11.32
N GLY A 457 -2.11 9.01 12.27
CA GLY A 457 -1.96 10.44 12.00
C GLY A 457 -3.04 11.03 11.09
N ILE A 458 -2.58 11.80 10.10
CA ILE A 458 -3.38 12.60 9.18
C ILE A 458 -2.95 12.19 7.76
N GLY A 459 -3.92 11.92 6.88
CA GLY A 459 -3.68 11.42 5.54
C GLY A 459 -3.27 9.93 5.50
N PHE A 460 -2.71 9.49 4.38
CA PHE A 460 -2.34 8.09 4.13
C PHE A 460 -3.48 7.10 4.41
N LEU A 461 -3.33 6.25 5.42
CA LEU A 461 -4.29 5.19 5.78
C LEU A 461 -5.24 5.59 6.91
N SER A 462 -5.21 6.84 7.39
CA SER A 462 -6.04 7.31 8.51
C SER A 462 -7.55 7.29 8.25
N GLU A 463 -7.96 7.38 6.98
CA GLU A 463 -9.37 7.31 6.56
C GLU A 463 -9.70 6.00 5.85
N SER A 464 -8.78 5.02 5.86
CA SER A 464 -9.02 3.71 5.25
C SER A 464 -9.75 2.79 6.24
N SER A 465 -11.05 2.59 6.03
CA SER A 465 -11.85 1.64 6.83
C SER A 465 -11.29 0.21 6.75
N GLN A 466 -10.80 -0.19 5.56
CA GLN A 466 -10.14 -1.47 5.33
C GLN A 466 -8.87 -1.63 6.18
N PHE A 467 -8.07 -0.56 6.33
CA PHE A 467 -6.88 -0.60 7.17
C PHE A 467 -7.23 -0.66 8.67
N ALA A 468 -8.25 0.08 9.12
CA ALA A 468 -8.75 0.00 10.49
C ALA A 468 -9.26 -1.42 10.82
N ALA A 469 -10.01 -2.04 9.89
CA ALA A 469 -10.46 -3.44 10.02
C ALA A 469 -9.26 -4.41 10.06
N LEU A 470 -8.23 -4.17 9.23
CA LEU A 470 -7.02 -4.96 9.22
C LEU A 470 -6.28 -4.88 10.57
N CYS A 471 -6.18 -3.70 11.18
CA CYS A 471 -5.61 -3.54 12.53
C CYS A 471 -6.37 -4.41 13.56
N GLY A 472 -7.70 -4.35 13.56
CA GLY A 472 -8.54 -5.15 14.45
C GLY A 472 -8.35 -6.65 14.27
N ASN A 473 -8.26 -7.13 13.02
CA ASN A 473 -8.02 -8.55 12.72
C ASN A 473 -6.69 -9.08 13.26
N TYR A 474 -5.71 -8.20 13.47
CA TYR A 474 -4.41 -8.53 14.06
C TYR A 474 -4.27 -8.07 15.51
N ASP A 475 -5.38 -7.82 16.21
CA ASP A 475 -5.45 -7.45 17.63
C ASP A 475 -4.71 -6.14 18.00
N ILE A 476 -4.52 -5.25 17.01
CA ILE A 476 -3.94 -3.91 17.16
C ILE A 476 -5.07 -2.88 17.29
N ASN A 477 -5.04 -2.09 18.36
CA ASN A 477 -6.04 -1.04 18.57
C ASN A 477 -5.82 0.14 17.61
N PHE A 478 -6.78 0.40 16.72
CA PHE A 478 -6.75 1.56 15.84
C PHE A 478 -7.19 2.83 16.59
N VAL A 479 -6.28 3.80 16.77
CA VAL A 479 -6.56 5.09 17.42
C VAL A 479 -7.27 6.01 16.42
N GLY A 480 -8.55 5.74 16.19
CA GLY A 480 -9.41 6.47 15.26
C GLY A 480 -10.86 6.00 15.36
N PRO A 481 -11.76 6.40 14.45
CA PRO A 481 -13.16 5.99 14.46
C PRO A 481 -13.37 4.50 14.18
N SER A 482 -14.63 4.04 14.37
CA SER A 482 -15.00 2.67 13.99
C SER A 482 -15.00 2.51 12.47
N VAL A 483 -14.80 1.28 12.00
CA VAL A 483 -14.88 0.91 10.57
C VAL A 483 -16.23 1.37 9.99
N SER A 484 -17.33 1.15 10.71
CA SER A 484 -18.68 1.52 10.26
C SER A 484 -18.87 3.03 10.08
N SER A 485 -18.36 3.84 11.01
CA SER A 485 -18.45 5.31 10.92
C SER A 485 -17.57 5.83 9.77
N MET A 486 -16.40 5.22 9.55
CA MET A 486 -15.51 5.54 8.42
C MET A 486 -16.15 5.19 7.06
N GLU A 487 -16.82 4.05 6.94
CA GLU A 487 -17.51 3.66 5.70
C GLU A 487 -18.73 4.54 5.41
N THR A 488 -19.47 4.89 6.46
CA THR A 488 -20.66 5.75 6.35
C THR A 488 -20.27 7.17 5.95
N MET A 489 -19.26 7.76 6.61
CA MET A 489 -18.91 9.16 6.40
C MET A 489 -17.83 9.38 5.32
N GLY A 490 -17.01 8.37 5.02
CA GLY A 490 -15.99 8.44 3.97
C GLY A 490 -16.58 8.33 2.55
N ASN A 491 -17.79 7.78 2.39
CA ASN A 491 -18.51 7.83 1.13
C ASN A 491 -19.43 9.05 1.09
N LYS A 492 -19.16 10.00 0.19
CA LYS A 492 -19.92 11.26 0.07
C LYS A 492 -21.44 11.05 -0.06
N SER A 493 -21.90 10.04 -0.79
CA SER A 493 -23.33 9.76 -0.95
C SER A 493 -23.97 9.29 0.37
N ASN A 494 -23.31 8.37 1.07
CA ASN A 494 -23.77 7.89 2.37
C ASN A 494 -23.73 9.00 3.43
N ALA A 495 -22.68 9.82 3.44
CA ALA A 495 -22.54 10.95 4.34
C ALA A 495 -23.66 11.98 4.15
N ILE A 496 -23.98 12.33 2.90
CA ILE A 496 -25.09 13.25 2.56
C ILE A 496 -26.44 12.66 2.97
N ASN A 497 -26.71 11.39 2.66
CA ASN A 497 -27.95 10.72 3.08
C ASN A 497 -28.09 10.66 4.61
N THR A 498 -26.98 10.41 5.31
CA THR A 498 -26.92 10.40 6.76
C THR A 498 -27.18 11.78 7.35
N ALA A 499 -26.58 12.83 6.78
CA ALA A 499 -26.83 14.21 7.16
C ALA A 499 -28.30 14.60 6.98
N MET A 500 -28.88 14.28 5.82
CA MET A 500 -30.30 14.52 5.57
C MET A 500 -31.20 13.73 6.55
N GLY A 501 -30.87 12.47 6.83
CA GLY A 501 -31.59 11.65 7.80
C GLY A 501 -31.47 12.13 9.26
N ALA A 502 -30.42 12.90 9.57
CA ALA A 502 -30.21 13.54 10.87
C ALA A 502 -30.72 15.00 10.92
N ASP A 503 -31.50 15.43 9.92
CA ASP A 503 -32.02 16.80 9.76
C ASP A 503 -30.90 17.86 9.73
N VAL A 504 -29.74 17.52 9.15
CA VAL A 504 -28.65 18.46 8.89
C VAL A 504 -28.73 18.95 7.43
N PRO A 505 -28.79 20.28 7.20
CA PRO A 505 -28.85 20.83 5.85
C PRO A 505 -27.63 20.42 5.02
N VAL A 506 -27.86 20.00 3.78
CA VAL A 506 -26.80 19.70 2.79
C VAL A 506 -26.91 20.66 1.62
N VAL A 507 -25.85 20.80 0.82
CA VAL A 507 -25.89 21.65 -0.38
C VAL A 507 -27.04 21.17 -1.28
N PRO A 508 -27.98 22.04 -1.68
CA PRO A 508 -29.08 21.66 -2.55
C PRO A 508 -28.54 21.04 -3.84
N GLY A 509 -29.07 19.89 -4.24
CA GLY A 509 -28.56 19.12 -5.36
C GLY A 509 -29.59 18.16 -5.91
N SER A 510 -29.21 17.39 -6.92
CA SER A 510 -30.12 16.41 -7.55
C SER A 510 -30.35 15.14 -6.73
N HIS A 511 -29.61 14.95 -5.62
CA HIS A 511 -29.69 13.78 -4.73
C HIS A 511 -29.68 12.43 -5.49
N GLY A 512 -28.94 12.37 -6.60
CA GLY A 512 -28.93 11.25 -7.53
C GLY A 512 -28.48 11.65 -8.93
N ILE A 513 -28.33 10.65 -9.81
CA ILE A 513 -27.93 10.82 -11.21
C ILE A 513 -29.09 11.39 -12.03
N LEU A 514 -28.80 12.37 -12.87
CA LEU A 514 -29.73 13.00 -13.77
C LEU A 514 -29.77 12.26 -15.11
N THR A 515 -30.93 11.75 -15.49
CA THR A 515 -31.10 10.88 -16.66
C THR A 515 -31.40 11.62 -17.95
N SER A 516 -31.78 12.90 -17.88
CA SER A 516 -32.09 13.72 -19.06
C SER A 516 -31.91 15.21 -18.79
N SER A 517 -31.64 15.99 -19.83
CA SER A 517 -31.53 17.46 -19.74
C SER A 517 -32.82 18.14 -19.27
N ALA A 518 -33.99 17.55 -19.53
CA ALA A 518 -35.28 18.06 -19.04
C ALA A 518 -35.42 17.89 -17.51
N ASN A 519 -35.04 16.72 -16.98
CA ASN A 519 -35.00 16.48 -15.53
C ASN A 519 -33.98 17.43 -14.87
N THR A 520 -32.78 17.54 -15.45
CA THR A 520 -31.73 18.49 -15.04
C THR A 520 -32.27 19.92 -14.96
N ALA A 521 -33.08 20.36 -15.93
CA ALA A 521 -33.66 21.70 -15.93
C ALA A 521 -34.67 21.92 -14.80
N SER A 522 -35.54 20.94 -14.53
CA SER A 522 -36.49 21.01 -13.41
C SER A 522 -35.76 21.12 -12.07
N VAL A 523 -34.78 20.23 -11.86
CA VAL A 523 -33.99 20.19 -10.63
C VAL A 523 -33.17 21.48 -10.46
N ALA A 524 -32.55 22.00 -11.53
CA ALA A 524 -31.83 23.27 -11.48
C ALA A 524 -32.74 24.46 -11.17
N GLN A 525 -34.00 24.43 -11.62
CA GLN A 525 -34.98 25.47 -11.32
C GLN A 525 -35.42 25.42 -9.86
N GLU A 526 -35.55 24.23 -9.27
CA GLU A 526 -35.82 24.03 -7.83
C GLU A 526 -34.64 24.49 -6.96
N ILE A 527 -33.41 24.17 -7.35
CA ILE A 527 -32.18 24.61 -6.67
C ILE A 527 -31.94 26.12 -6.83
N GLY A 528 -32.32 26.67 -8.00
CA GLY A 528 -32.04 28.04 -8.42
C GLY A 528 -30.63 28.22 -8.98
N TYR A 529 -30.50 29.03 -10.04
CA TYR A 529 -29.21 29.33 -10.69
C TYR A 529 -28.34 30.32 -9.87
N PRO A 530 -27.01 30.35 -10.08
CA PRO A 530 -26.22 29.40 -10.86
C PRO A 530 -26.15 28.02 -10.17
N VAL A 531 -26.02 26.96 -10.97
CA VAL A 531 -25.85 25.57 -10.52
C VAL A 531 -24.59 24.96 -11.12
N LEU A 532 -24.03 23.96 -10.46
CA LEU A 532 -22.82 23.26 -10.87
C LEU A 532 -23.19 21.87 -11.37
N LEU A 533 -22.91 21.61 -12.64
CA LEU A 533 -23.16 20.33 -13.29
C LEU A 533 -21.87 19.51 -13.25
N LYS A 534 -21.91 18.31 -12.65
CA LYS A 534 -20.72 17.47 -12.39
C LYS A 534 -20.90 16.04 -12.90
N ALA A 535 -19.87 15.50 -13.54
CA ALA A 535 -19.80 14.08 -13.84
C ALA A 535 -19.54 13.26 -12.57
N VAL A 536 -20.16 12.07 -12.45
CA VAL A 536 -20.00 11.18 -11.27
C VAL A 536 -18.55 10.72 -11.09
N HIS A 537 -17.82 10.51 -12.18
CA HIS A 537 -16.44 10.03 -12.19
C HIS A 537 -15.44 11.08 -12.70
N GLY A 538 -15.79 12.37 -12.69
CA GLY A 538 -14.92 13.45 -13.18
C GLY A 538 -13.80 13.81 -12.20
N GLY A 539 -12.58 14.00 -12.71
CA GLY A 539 -11.41 14.44 -11.95
C GLY A 539 -10.51 15.39 -12.76
N GLY A 540 -9.76 16.26 -12.07
CA GLY A 540 -8.79 17.17 -12.71
C GLY A 540 -9.40 18.35 -13.48
N GLY A 541 -10.59 18.84 -13.06
CA GLY A 541 -11.28 19.95 -13.70
C GLY A 541 -12.06 19.60 -14.99
N LYS A 542 -12.01 18.34 -15.42
CA LYS A 542 -12.79 17.82 -16.56
C LYS A 542 -14.14 17.27 -16.09
N GLY A 543 -15.21 17.55 -16.85
CA GLY A 543 -16.58 17.13 -16.48
C GLY A 543 -17.26 17.97 -15.39
N ILE A 544 -16.87 19.23 -15.20
CA ILE A 544 -17.54 20.20 -14.32
C ILE A 544 -17.88 21.46 -15.12
N GLN A 545 -19.12 21.92 -15.08
CA GLN A 545 -19.54 23.18 -15.72
C GLN A 545 -20.48 23.96 -14.82
N VAL A 546 -20.24 25.26 -14.73
CA VAL A 546 -21.17 26.21 -14.13
C VAL A 546 -22.27 26.50 -15.15
N VAL A 547 -23.51 26.35 -14.72
CA VAL A 547 -24.70 26.71 -15.48
C VAL A 547 -25.29 27.94 -14.82
N GLU A 548 -25.19 29.09 -15.48
CA GLU A 548 -25.66 30.36 -14.94
C GLU A 548 -27.12 30.63 -15.26
N ARG A 549 -27.61 30.08 -16.38
CA ARG A 549 -28.97 30.35 -16.87
C ARG A 549 -29.63 29.10 -17.46
N PRO A 550 -30.98 29.02 -17.45
CA PRO A 550 -31.72 27.86 -17.94
C PRO A 550 -31.39 27.46 -19.38
N GLU A 551 -31.12 28.42 -20.25
CA GLU A 551 -30.89 28.17 -21.68
C GLU A 551 -29.60 27.36 -21.93
N GLN A 552 -28.68 27.35 -20.96
CA GLN A 552 -27.40 26.65 -21.07
C GLN A 552 -27.50 25.16 -20.71
N ILE A 553 -28.53 24.73 -19.98
CA ILE A 553 -28.61 23.35 -19.43
C ILE A 553 -28.57 22.30 -20.52
N HIS A 554 -29.35 22.47 -21.58
CA HIS A 554 -29.49 21.43 -22.59
C HIS A 554 -28.13 21.14 -23.25
N THR A 555 -27.43 22.19 -23.66
CA THR A 555 -26.10 22.10 -24.29
C THR A 555 -25.05 21.56 -23.32
N LEU A 556 -24.94 22.15 -22.12
CA LEU A 556 -23.90 21.79 -21.15
C LEU A 556 -24.08 20.36 -20.60
N PHE A 557 -25.32 19.89 -20.44
CA PHE A 557 -25.60 18.51 -20.02
C PHE A 557 -25.11 17.49 -21.04
N HIS A 558 -25.43 17.67 -22.31
CA HIS A 558 -24.97 16.76 -23.36
C HIS A 558 -23.46 16.84 -23.55
N GLN A 559 -22.88 18.03 -23.45
CA GLN A 559 -21.43 18.22 -23.50
C GLN A 559 -20.71 17.45 -22.39
N ILE A 560 -21.10 17.66 -21.12
CA ILE A 560 -20.47 16.99 -19.98
C ILE A 560 -20.69 15.48 -20.04
N SER A 561 -21.90 15.01 -20.31
CA SER A 561 -22.18 13.57 -20.38
C SER A 561 -21.34 12.89 -21.46
N THR A 562 -21.16 13.54 -22.61
CA THR A 562 -20.31 13.02 -23.70
C THR A 562 -18.83 13.05 -23.33
N GLU A 563 -18.35 14.16 -22.76
CA GLU A 563 -16.98 14.31 -22.28
C GLU A 563 -16.65 13.27 -21.21
N ALA A 564 -17.56 13.08 -20.25
CA ALA A 564 -17.42 12.11 -19.18
C ALA A 564 -17.42 10.67 -19.70
N LYS A 565 -18.31 10.35 -20.65
CA LYS A 565 -18.33 9.03 -21.30
C LYS A 565 -17.06 8.76 -22.09
N ALA A 566 -16.53 9.76 -22.80
CA ALA A 566 -15.31 9.64 -23.58
C ALA A 566 -14.05 9.53 -22.70
N ALA A 567 -13.99 10.28 -21.60
CA ALA A 567 -12.84 10.32 -20.71
C ALA A 567 -12.82 9.20 -19.67
N PHE A 568 -14.00 8.79 -19.17
CA PHE A 568 -14.13 7.92 -17.99
C PHE A 568 -15.03 6.69 -18.22
N GLY A 569 -15.58 6.50 -19.42
CA GLY A 569 -16.45 5.37 -19.75
C GLY A 569 -17.86 5.43 -19.15
N ASN A 570 -18.14 6.41 -18.28
CA ASN A 570 -19.45 6.67 -17.67
C ASN A 570 -19.87 8.13 -17.91
N GLY A 571 -21.07 8.32 -18.49
CA GLY A 571 -21.65 9.63 -18.80
C GLY A 571 -22.63 10.16 -17.76
N ASP A 572 -22.69 9.55 -16.57
CA ASP A 572 -23.59 9.95 -15.48
C ASP A 572 -23.21 11.33 -14.92
N VAL A 573 -24.22 12.17 -14.69
CA VAL A 573 -24.09 13.56 -14.27
C VAL A 573 -25.04 13.84 -13.10
N TYR A 574 -24.64 14.70 -12.17
CA TYR A 574 -25.47 15.21 -11.08
C TYR A 574 -25.36 16.75 -10.96
N LEU A 575 -26.30 17.37 -10.25
CA LEU A 575 -26.33 18.81 -9.98
C LEU A 575 -26.08 19.11 -8.50
N GLU A 576 -25.38 20.21 -8.25
CA GLU A 576 -25.27 20.86 -6.94
C GLU A 576 -25.49 22.36 -7.12
N LYS A 577 -25.91 23.08 -6.08
CA LYS A 577 -25.91 24.54 -6.07
C LYS A 577 -24.48 25.04 -6.26
N TYR A 578 -24.28 25.99 -7.17
CA TYR A 578 -22.98 26.66 -7.29
C TYR A 578 -22.91 27.77 -6.23
N VAL A 579 -22.02 27.61 -5.25
CA VAL A 579 -21.78 28.60 -4.21
C VAL A 579 -20.61 29.47 -4.62
N THR A 580 -20.90 30.73 -4.94
CA THR A 580 -19.95 31.73 -5.46
C THR A 580 -19.06 32.31 -4.38
N SER A 581 -19.64 32.60 -3.21
CA SER A 581 -18.96 33.19 -2.07
C SER A 581 -19.26 32.36 -0.83
N LEU A 582 -18.22 31.77 -0.24
CA LEU A 582 -18.38 30.92 0.95
C LEU A 582 -17.27 31.08 1.98
N ARG A 583 -17.66 30.89 3.24
CA ARG A 583 -16.74 30.55 4.32
C ARG A 583 -16.70 29.05 4.52
N HIS A 584 -15.50 28.51 4.67
CA HIS A 584 -15.28 27.12 5.05
C HIS A 584 -15.24 27.07 6.58
N ILE A 585 -16.30 26.54 7.18
CA ILE A 585 -16.47 26.44 8.63
C ILE A 585 -16.41 24.97 9.03
N GLU A 586 -15.72 24.66 10.12
CA GLU A 586 -15.64 23.28 10.58
C GLU A 586 -15.71 23.17 12.09
N VAL A 587 -16.14 22.00 12.60
CA VAL A 587 -16.39 21.77 14.02
C VAL A 587 -15.63 20.55 14.51
N GLN A 588 -14.84 20.73 15.56
CA GLN A 588 -14.14 19.65 16.23
C GLN A 588 -15.07 18.85 17.15
N VAL A 589 -15.09 17.53 16.97
CA VAL A 589 -15.81 16.60 17.82
C VAL A 589 -14.87 15.58 18.45
N LEU A 590 -15.17 15.20 19.70
CA LEU A 590 -14.67 14.00 20.36
C LEU A 590 -15.86 13.15 20.80
N ARG A 591 -15.78 11.83 20.61
CA ARG A 591 -16.80 10.90 21.13
C ARG A 591 -16.18 9.63 21.72
N ASP A 592 -16.61 9.23 22.91
CA ASP A 592 -16.09 8.06 23.63
C ASP A 592 -16.97 6.81 23.47
N SER A 593 -16.49 5.66 23.98
CA SER A 593 -17.22 4.38 24.01
C SER A 593 -18.42 4.34 24.96
N HIS A 594 -18.66 5.42 25.71
CA HIS A 594 -19.75 5.55 26.68
C HIS A 594 -20.89 6.43 26.13
N GLY A 595 -20.82 6.83 24.85
CA GLY A 595 -21.81 7.66 24.18
C GLY A 595 -21.72 9.16 24.53
N ASN A 596 -20.62 9.61 25.12
CA ASN A 596 -20.43 11.04 25.39
C ASN A 596 -19.83 11.75 24.19
N THR A 597 -20.57 12.67 23.61
CA THR A 597 -20.11 13.56 22.53
C THR A 597 -19.69 14.92 23.11
N LYS A 598 -18.55 15.44 22.65
CA LYS A 598 -18.00 16.74 23.06
C LYS A 598 -17.63 17.58 21.85
N ILE A 599 -18.32 18.71 21.70
CA ILE A 599 -17.99 19.74 20.71
C ILE A 599 -16.95 20.69 21.30
N LEU A 600 -15.74 20.74 20.73
CA LEU A 600 -14.63 21.48 21.34
C LEU A 600 -14.53 22.93 20.88
N GLY A 601 -15.00 23.23 19.67
CA GLY A 601 -14.90 24.54 19.06
C GLY A 601 -15.15 24.48 17.55
N LEU A 602 -15.26 25.66 16.94
CA LEU A 602 -15.32 25.80 15.48
C LEU A 602 -13.99 26.34 14.97
N ARG A 603 -13.71 26.13 13.69
CA ARG A 603 -12.61 26.78 12.97
C ARG A 603 -13.10 27.41 11.67
N ASP A 604 -12.52 28.54 11.31
CA ASP A 604 -12.67 29.16 10.00
C ASP A 604 -11.40 28.90 9.19
N CYS A 605 -11.54 28.15 8.10
CA CYS A 605 -10.45 27.71 7.26
C CYS A 605 -10.53 28.34 5.87
N SER A 606 -11.17 29.50 5.73
CA SER A 606 -11.52 30.06 4.41
C SER A 606 -10.32 30.59 3.62
N VAL A 607 -9.19 30.88 4.26
CA VAL A 607 -7.97 31.30 3.54
C VAL A 607 -7.26 30.09 2.95
N GLN A 608 -7.49 29.86 1.65
CA GLN A 608 -7.04 28.66 0.94
C GLN A 608 -6.41 29.00 -0.42
N ARG A 609 -5.49 28.13 -0.90
CA ARG A 609 -4.92 28.15 -2.26
C ARG A 609 -5.21 26.82 -2.94
N ASN A 610 -5.89 26.81 -4.08
CA ASN A 610 -6.25 25.56 -4.79
C ASN A 610 -6.89 24.52 -3.83
N ASN A 611 -7.77 24.99 -2.94
CA ASN A 611 -8.44 24.21 -1.89
C ASN A 611 -7.52 23.65 -0.79
N GLN A 612 -6.28 24.11 -0.69
CA GLN A 612 -5.37 23.83 0.43
C GLN A 612 -5.44 24.97 1.45
N LYS A 613 -5.73 24.63 2.71
CA LYS A 613 -5.82 25.59 3.83
C LYS A 613 -4.42 26.18 4.14
N VAL A 614 -4.34 27.50 4.34
CA VAL A 614 -3.09 28.25 4.61
C VAL A 614 -3.11 28.94 5.98
N PHE A 615 -4.27 29.53 6.33
CA PHE A 615 -4.57 30.06 7.66
C PHE A 615 -5.82 29.40 8.20
N GLU A 616 -5.81 29.12 9.49
CA GLU A 616 -6.94 28.56 10.21
C GLU A 616 -7.15 29.32 11.51
N GLU A 617 -8.38 29.76 11.72
CA GLU A 617 -8.73 30.57 12.88
C GLU A 617 -9.68 29.79 13.79
N SER A 618 -9.51 29.92 15.12
CA SER A 618 -10.36 29.27 16.13
C SER A 618 -11.82 29.79 16.23
N GLY A 619 -12.22 30.63 15.29
CA GLY A 619 -13.51 31.33 15.24
C GLY A 619 -13.72 31.92 13.85
N SER A 620 -14.95 32.36 13.56
CA SER A 620 -15.26 33.06 12.31
C SER A 620 -15.77 34.46 12.61
N THR A 621 -15.30 35.44 11.84
CA THR A 621 -15.71 36.85 11.94
C THR A 621 -17.04 37.13 11.25
N MET A 622 -17.40 36.33 10.23
CA MET A 622 -18.61 36.54 9.43
C MET A 622 -19.76 35.62 9.82
N LEU A 623 -19.53 34.54 10.59
CA LEU A 623 -20.58 33.60 10.95
C LEU A 623 -21.53 34.17 12.03
N PRO A 624 -22.83 34.35 11.73
CA PRO A 624 -23.82 34.81 12.69
C PRO A 624 -23.99 33.86 13.86
N LYS A 625 -24.29 34.38 15.06
CA LYS A 625 -24.37 33.59 16.31
C LYS A 625 -25.44 32.49 16.29
N ASN A 626 -26.54 32.68 15.56
CA ASN A 626 -27.57 31.67 15.35
C ASN A 626 -27.06 30.51 14.50
N LEU A 627 -26.31 30.80 13.42
CA LEU A 627 -25.70 29.77 12.56
C LEU A 627 -24.53 29.09 13.25
N GLU A 628 -23.73 29.81 14.04
CA GLU A 628 -22.69 29.23 14.91
C GLU A 628 -23.29 28.16 15.84
N LYS A 629 -24.40 28.47 16.51
CA LYS A 629 -25.08 27.50 17.36
C LYS A 629 -25.61 26.30 16.57
N ALA A 630 -26.23 26.55 15.42
CA ALA A 630 -26.77 25.50 14.57
C ALA A 630 -25.68 24.52 14.11
N VAL A 631 -24.52 25.04 13.70
CA VAL A 631 -23.34 24.26 13.29
C VAL A 631 -22.84 23.33 14.41
N TYR A 632 -22.82 23.80 15.66
CA TYR A 632 -22.50 22.93 16.81
C TYR A 632 -23.54 21.83 17.01
N ASP A 633 -24.82 22.19 16.99
CA ASP A 633 -25.93 21.24 17.17
C ASP A 633 -25.93 20.18 16.04
N TYR A 634 -25.63 20.57 14.80
CA TYR A 634 -25.52 19.67 13.65
C TYR A 634 -24.33 18.71 13.76
N ALA A 635 -23.17 19.20 14.19
CA ALA A 635 -21.99 18.36 14.37
C ALA A 635 -22.19 17.29 15.46
N GLU A 636 -22.87 17.65 16.56
CA GLU A 636 -23.24 16.71 17.63
C GLU A 636 -24.22 15.65 17.11
N LYS A 637 -25.32 16.08 16.48
CA LYS A 637 -26.32 15.17 15.90
C LYS A 637 -25.73 14.18 14.90
N LEU A 638 -24.89 14.65 13.99
CA LEU A 638 -24.22 13.79 13.00
C LEU A 638 -23.32 12.76 13.66
N SER A 639 -22.54 13.19 14.65
CA SER A 639 -21.62 12.31 15.37
C SER A 639 -22.35 11.23 16.17
N ASP A 640 -23.50 11.57 16.76
CA ASP A 640 -24.36 10.61 17.45
C ASP A 640 -25.06 9.65 16.48
N ALA A 641 -25.54 10.15 15.32
CA ALA A 641 -26.24 9.35 14.32
C ALA A 641 -25.38 8.23 13.72
N VAL A 642 -24.05 8.42 13.64
CA VAL A 642 -23.11 7.43 13.09
C VAL A 642 -22.33 6.67 14.17
N ASP A 643 -22.75 6.78 15.43
CA ASP A 643 -22.06 6.20 16.58
C ASP A 643 -20.54 6.47 16.53
N TYR A 644 -20.17 7.74 16.30
CA TYR A 644 -18.79 8.12 16.02
C TYR A 644 -17.84 7.81 17.20
N PHE A 645 -16.55 7.54 16.94
CA PHE A 645 -15.57 7.31 18.01
C PHE A 645 -14.26 8.05 17.75
N GLY A 646 -13.63 8.53 18.83
CA GLY A 646 -12.36 9.26 18.74
C GLY A 646 -12.56 10.72 18.32
N ALA A 647 -11.58 11.26 17.60
CA ALA A 647 -11.60 12.64 17.10
C ALA A 647 -12.00 12.68 15.63
N GLY A 648 -12.88 13.63 15.29
CA GLY A 648 -13.30 13.91 13.92
C GLY A 648 -13.74 15.34 13.76
N THR A 649 -13.86 15.77 12.51
CA THR A 649 -14.31 17.13 12.19
C THR A 649 -15.46 17.08 11.22
N VAL A 650 -16.51 17.85 11.50
CA VAL A 650 -17.64 18.07 10.58
C VAL A 650 -17.42 19.40 9.87
N GLU A 651 -17.29 19.36 8.54
CA GLU A 651 -17.06 20.55 7.70
C GLU A 651 -18.37 21.04 7.07
N PHE A 652 -18.50 22.36 6.98
CA PHE A 652 -19.66 23.08 6.50
C PHE A 652 -19.26 24.20 5.54
N ILE A 653 -20.12 24.44 4.56
CA ILE A 653 -20.12 25.61 3.70
C ILE A 653 -21.08 26.63 4.32
N TYR A 654 -20.57 27.81 4.68
CA TYR A 654 -21.40 28.97 4.94
C TYR A 654 -21.49 29.81 3.67
N ASN A 655 -22.64 29.75 3.01
CA ASN A 655 -22.94 30.53 1.82
C ASN A 655 -23.30 31.96 2.25
N LEU A 656 -22.45 32.93 1.90
CA LEU A 656 -22.61 34.33 2.27
C LEU A 656 -23.80 34.99 1.55
N ASP A 657 -24.08 34.59 0.31
CA ASP A 657 -25.18 35.16 -0.48
C ASP A 657 -26.56 34.71 0.03
N ALA A 658 -26.66 33.45 0.48
CA ALA A 658 -27.89 32.85 0.97
C ALA A 658 -28.08 32.93 2.49
N ASP A 659 -27.06 33.41 3.22
CA ASP A 659 -26.98 33.36 4.68
C ASP A 659 -27.35 31.99 5.26
N ALA A 660 -26.75 30.93 4.70
CA ALA A 660 -27.13 29.55 4.96
C ALA A 660 -25.92 28.62 5.15
N ILE A 661 -26.06 27.65 6.06
CA ILE A 661 -25.07 26.62 6.37
C ILE A 661 -25.46 25.32 5.68
N TYR A 662 -24.48 24.66 5.06
CA TYR A 662 -24.65 23.36 4.43
C TYR A 662 -23.51 22.42 4.86
N PHE A 663 -23.85 21.20 5.28
CA PHE A 663 -22.89 20.13 5.50
C PHE A 663 -22.14 19.82 4.20
N MET A 664 -20.82 19.69 4.30
CA MET A 664 -19.94 19.40 3.19
C MET A 664 -19.39 17.97 3.29
N GLU A 665 -18.70 17.67 4.39
CA GLU A 665 -18.13 16.36 4.66
C GLU A 665 -17.81 16.19 6.15
N MET A 666 -17.45 14.97 6.55
CA MET A 666 -16.88 14.71 7.86
C MET A 666 -15.52 14.02 7.68
N ASN A 667 -14.48 14.67 8.16
CA ASN A 667 -13.13 14.12 8.18
C ASN A 667 -13.04 13.13 9.35
N THR A 668 -12.93 11.84 9.05
CA THR A 668 -12.98 10.78 10.07
C THR A 668 -11.60 10.51 10.69
N ARG A 669 -10.91 11.59 11.07
CA ARG A 669 -9.54 11.58 11.59
C ARG A 669 -9.20 12.90 12.29
N LEU A 670 -8.00 12.95 12.86
CA LEU A 670 -7.37 14.22 13.25
C LEU A 670 -7.13 15.11 12.01
N GLN A 671 -7.13 16.42 12.20
CA GLN A 671 -6.83 17.42 11.18
C GLN A 671 -5.58 18.23 11.55
N VAL A 672 -4.99 18.91 10.56
CA VAL A 672 -3.72 19.63 10.75
C VAL A 672 -3.92 20.75 11.75
N GLU A 673 -5.02 21.49 11.58
CA GLU A 673 -5.48 22.66 12.31
C GLU A 673 -6.14 22.37 13.66
N HIS A 674 -6.05 21.14 14.18
CA HIS A 674 -6.52 20.84 15.54
C HIS A 674 -5.90 21.72 16.65
N PRO A 675 -4.64 22.20 16.58
CA PRO A 675 -4.02 22.93 17.68
C PRO A 675 -4.69 24.28 17.97
N VAL A 676 -5.29 24.97 16.98
CA VAL A 676 -6.05 26.21 17.28
C VAL A 676 -7.23 25.94 18.20
N THR A 677 -7.82 24.73 18.09
CA THR A 677 -8.88 24.28 18.99
C THR A 677 -8.33 23.90 20.35
N GLU A 678 -7.18 23.23 20.42
CA GLU A 678 -6.54 22.86 21.69
C GLU A 678 -6.23 24.09 22.55
N LEU A 679 -5.63 25.14 21.96
CA LEU A 679 -5.25 26.36 22.70
C LEU A 679 -6.45 27.13 23.25
N VAL A 680 -7.56 27.19 22.52
CA VAL A 680 -8.76 27.92 22.97
C VAL A 680 -9.63 27.10 23.92
N SER A 681 -9.74 25.79 23.66
CA SER A 681 -10.54 24.87 24.48
C SER A 681 -9.83 24.45 25.76
N GLY A 682 -8.50 24.44 25.77
CA GLY A 682 -7.66 23.89 26.83
C GLY A 682 -7.73 22.36 26.91
N ILE A 683 -8.12 21.69 25.83
CA ILE A 683 -8.20 20.22 25.72
C ILE A 683 -7.16 19.75 24.73
N ASP A 684 -6.32 18.82 25.16
CA ASP A 684 -5.36 18.12 24.32
C ASP A 684 -6.08 16.98 23.58
N ILE A 685 -6.31 17.18 22.29
CA ILE A 685 -7.12 16.29 21.44
C ILE A 685 -6.41 14.95 21.25
N VAL A 686 -5.10 14.97 21.03
CA VAL A 686 -4.32 13.73 20.82
C VAL A 686 -4.29 12.88 22.09
N SER A 687 -4.09 13.50 23.26
CA SER A 687 -4.17 12.80 24.55
C SER A 687 -5.57 12.23 24.78
N ALA A 688 -6.61 12.99 24.46
CA ALA A 688 -7.98 12.50 24.52
C ALA A 688 -8.24 11.34 23.55
N GLN A 689 -7.62 11.31 22.36
CA GLN A 689 -7.69 10.17 21.45
C GLN A 689 -7.10 8.90 22.07
N PHE A 690 -5.95 9.00 22.76
CA PHE A 690 -5.38 7.87 23.51
C PHE A 690 -6.27 7.41 24.66
N ASP A 691 -6.88 8.34 25.39
CA ASP A 691 -7.83 8.02 26.46
C ASP A 691 -9.08 7.30 25.94
N ILE A 692 -9.67 7.81 24.86
CA ILE A 692 -10.83 7.20 24.20
C ILE A 692 -10.46 5.82 23.65
N ALA A 693 -9.31 5.67 23.00
CA ALA A 693 -8.85 4.38 22.49
C ALA A 693 -8.61 3.35 23.59
N GLN A 694 -8.30 3.79 24.82
CA GLN A 694 -8.20 2.94 26.00
C GLN A 694 -9.57 2.65 26.68
N GLY A 695 -10.66 3.21 26.15
CA GLY A 695 -12.01 3.05 26.69
C GLY A 695 -12.35 3.96 27.88
N LYS A 696 -11.53 4.99 28.13
CA LYS A 696 -11.83 5.98 29.18
C LYS A 696 -12.96 6.91 28.75
N SER A 697 -13.75 7.36 29.72
CA SER A 697 -14.83 8.30 29.46
C SER A 697 -14.33 9.75 29.41
N ILE A 698 -14.87 10.51 28.46
CA ILE A 698 -14.66 11.96 28.31
C ILE A 698 -15.80 12.79 28.91
N ALA A 699 -16.73 12.20 29.66
CA ALA A 699 -17.89 12.89 30.22
C ALA A 699 -17.53 14.18 30.97
N ASN A 700 -16.38 14.17 31.67
CA ASN A 700 -15.88 15.29 32.47
C ASN A 700 -15.10 16.35 31.67
N LEU A 701 -14.79 16.12 30.39
CA LEU A 701 -14.17 17.13 29.53
C LEU A 701 -15.13 18.31 29.35
N LYS A 702 -14.63 19.51 29.64
CA LYS A 702 -15.35 20.78 29.54
C LYS A 702 -14.52 21.77 28.71
N PRO A 703 -14.80 21.93 27.41
CA PRO A 703 -14.10 22.90 26.58
C PRO A 703 -14.34 24.31 27.11
N LYS A 704 -13.28 25.11 27.16
CA LYS A 704 -13.34 26.54 27.48
C LYS A 704 -13.44 27.35 26.18
N LYS A 705 -13.89 28.60 26.27
CA LYS A 705 -13.77 29.58 25.18
C LYS A 705 -12.85 30.70 25.65
N LYS A 706 -11.53 30.50 25.61
CA LYS A 706 -10.54 31.45 26.13
C LYS A 706 -9.61 31.95 25.02
N GLY A 707 -9.70 33.25 24.74
CA GLY A 707 -8.83 33.91 23.78
C GLY A 707 -9.18 33.55 22.34
N TYR A 708 -8.18 33.67 21.46
CA TYR A 708 -8.29 33.41 20.03
C TYR A 708 -6.97 32.85 19.52
N ALA A 709 -7.03 31.79 18.72
CA ALA A 709 -5.86 31.21 18.08
C ALA A 709 -5.92 31.31 16.55
N ILE A 710 -4.76 31.51 15.94
CA ILE A 710 -4.53 31.47 14.49
C ILE A 710 -3.34 30.53 14.24
N GLU A 711 -3.52 29.59 13.34
CA GLU A 711 -2.45 28.76 12.77
C GLU A 711 -2.06 29.31 11.40
N VAL A 712 -0.75 29.25 11.12
CA VAL A 712 -0.22 29.43 9.77
C VAL A 712 0.64 28.23 9.38
N ARG A 713 0.44 27.75 8.16
CA ARG A 713 1.24 26.65 7.58
C ARG A 713 2.42 27.21 6.82
N VAL A 714 3.63 26.91 7.29
CA VAL A 714 4.88 27.23 6.59
C VAL A 714 5.21 26.09 5.63
N THR A 715 5.25 26.39 4.33
CA THR A 715 5.55 25.43 3.26
C THR A 715 6.89 25.74 2.60
N ALA A 716 7.60 24.70 2.17
CA ALA A 716 8.81 24.77 1.38
C ALA A 716 8.46 24.98 -0.10
N GLU A 717 8.06 26.20 -0.45
CA GLU A 717 7.60 26.59 -1.77
C GLU A 717 8.23 27.92 -2.18
N LYS A 718 8.53 28.06 -3.47
CA LYS A 718 8.90 29.35 -4.08
C LYS A 718 7.72 29.91 -4.86
N ALA A 719 7.59 31.24 -4.88
CA ALA A 719 6.70 31.91 -5.81
C ALA A 719 7.26 31.86 -7.24
N ILE A 720 6.39 31.70 -8.23
CA ILE A 720 6.74 31.71 -9.66
C ILE A 720 5.68 32.47 -10.45
N PHE A 721 6.05 32.96 -11.63
CA PHE A 721 5.08 33.44 -12.62
C PHE A 721 4.64 32.30 -13.53
N LYS A 722 3.34 32.04 -13.60
CA LYS A 722 2.74 31.06 -14.50
C LYS A 722 1.49 31.64 -15.13
N ASN A 723 1.46 31.70 -16.46
CA ASN A 723 0.34 32.26 -17.24
C ASN A 723 -0.07 33.69 -16.82
N GLY A 724 0.90 34.52 -16.44
CA GLY A 724 0.65 35.91 -16.00
C GLY A 724 0.09 36.05 -14.57
N LEU A 725 0.04 34.96 -13.80
CA LEU A 725 -0.39 34.96 -12.40
C LEU A 725 0.74 34.45 -11.49
N ILE A 726 0.71 34.87 -10.23
CA ILE A 726 1.58 34.33 -9.18
C ILE A 726 1.07 32.92 -8.83
N ASP A 727 1.95 31.95 -8.95
CA ASP A 727 1.73 30.56 -8.53
C ASP A 727 2.88 30.13 -7.62
N PHE A 728 2.82 28.92 -7.07
CA PHE A 728 3.83 28.40 -6.15
C PHE A 728 4.30 27.02 -6.57
N ALA A 729 5.62 26.86 -6.61
CA ALA A 729 6.27 25.59 -6.89
C ALA A 729 6.98 25.07 -5.63
N PRO A 730 6.86 23.77 -5.30
CA PRO A 730 7.66 23.08 -4.31
C PRO A 730 9.14 23.38 -4.47
N PHE A 731 9.81 23.57 -3.34
CA PHE A 731 11.23 23.83 -3.26
C PHE A 731 11.88 22.92 -2.21
N PRO A 732 11.92 21.60 -2.45
CA PRO A 732 12.63 20.67 -1.56
C PRO A 732 14.15 20.94 -1.60
N GLY A 733 14.85 20.59 -0.53
CA GLY A 733 16.27 20.91 -0.36
C GLY A 733 16.73 20.70 1.07
N THR A 734 17.96 21.08 1.36
CA THR A 734 18.52 21.00 2.72
C THR A 734 18.36 22.34 3.41
N ILE A 735 17.80 22.33 4.61
CA ILE A 735 17.69 23.52 5.45
C ILE A 735 19.07 23.80 6.05
N THR A 736 19.68 24.92 5.68
CA THR A 736 21.03 25.31 6.15
C THR A 736 21.01 25.99 7.50
N GLU A 737 19.93 26.70 7.81
CA GLU A 737 19.68 27.33 9.10
C GLU A 737 18.17 27.28 9.40
N CYS A 738 17.82 26.95 10.64
CA CYS A 738 16.44 26.96 11.13
C CYS A 738 16.39 27.61 12.51
N VAL A 739 15.81 28.80 12.60
CA VAL A 739 15.58 29.55 13.82
C VAL A 739 14.07 29.73 14.01
N LEU A 740 13.54 29.05 15.02
CA LEU A 740 12.15 29.12 15.46
C LEU A 740 12.14 29.49 16.96
N PRO A 741 12.11 30.78 17.32
CA PRO A 741 12.22 31.20 18.73
C PRO A 741 11.06 30.67 19.60
N GLU A 742 11.35 30.29 20.84
CA GLU A 742 10.30 29.94 21.81
C GLU A 742 9.67 31.21 22.40
N GLU A 743 8.34 31.27 22.42
CA GLU A 743 7.55 32.39 22.95
C GLU A 743 6.30 31.83 23.66
N ASP A 744 5.92 32.38 24.82
CA ASP A 744 4.81 31.87 25.65
C ASP A 744 3.46 31.76 24.90
N HIS A 745 3.30 32.54 23.83
CA HIS A 745 2.06 32.66 23.05
C HIS A 745 2.14 31.93 21.70
N ILE A 746 3.19 31.16 21.46
CA ILE A 746 3.44 30.40 20.24
C ILE A 746 3.59 28.91 20.58
N GLU A 747 2.79 28.07 19.93
CA GLU A 747 3.03 26.63 19.86
C GLU A 747 3.61 26.30 18.48
N LEU A 748 4.68 25.51 18.45
CA LEU A 748 5.36 25.08 17.24
C LEU A 748 5.21 23.57 17.07
N ILE A 749 4.78 23.16 15.88
CA ILE A 749 4.86 21.78 15.44
C ILE A 749 5.71 21.77 14.17
N THR A 750 6.93 21.27 14.27
CA THR A 750 7.94 21.42 13.22
C THR A 750 8.49 20.08 12.74
N SER A 751 8.74 20.01 11.43
CA SER A 751 9.60 19.01 10.80
C SER A 751 10.86 19.63 10.16
N ALA A 752 11.01 20.95 10.28
CA ALA A 752 12.19 21.70 9.89
C ALA A 752 13.24 21.69 11.00
N GLY A 753 14.52 21.64 10.60
CA GLY A 753 15.66 21.77 11.49
C GLY A 753 16.94 22.00 10.70
N THR A 754 17.95 22.60 11.32
CA THR A 754 19.25 22.82 10.69
C THR A 754 19.87 21.49 10.25
N GLY A 755 20.30 21.41 8.99
CA GLY A 755 20.84 20.21 8.36
C GLY A 755 19.80 19.17 7.96
N LYS A 756 18.50 19.42 8.18
CA LYS A 756 17.42 18.51 7.79
C LYS A 756 17.03 18.70 6.33
N GLN A 757 16.67 17.60 5.68
CA GLN A 757 16.27 17.59 4.27
C GLN A 757 14.75 17.63 4.14
N VAL A 758 14.26 18.56 3.33
CA VAL A 758 12.90 18.55 2.80
C VAL A 758 12.88 17.64 1.57
N SER A 759 12.19 16.52 1.68
CA SER A 759 12.12 15.49 0.65
C SER A 759 11.24 15.91 -0.55
N PRO A 760 11.60 15.55 -1.80
CA PRO A 760 10.73 15.78 -2.95
C PRO A 760 9.54 14.80 -3.04
N PHE A 761 9.44 13.78 -2.17
CA PHE A 761 8.40 12.74 -2.28
C PHE A 761 7.08 13.05 -1.56
N TYR A 762 7.07 14.04 -0.66
CA TYR A 762 5.95 14.32 0.26
C TYR A 762 5.47 15.77 0.17
N ASP A 763 4.44 16.11 0.93
CA ASP A 763 3.90 17.46 1.04
C ASP A 763 4.95 18.52 1.46
N SER A 764 4.70 19.77 1.07
CA SER A 764 5.61 20.91 1.26
C SER A 764 5.56 21.51 2.66
N MET A 765 4.59 21.18 3.52
CA MET A 765 4.49 21.74 4.86
C MET A 765 5.64 21.28 5.77
N ILE A 766 6.38 22.26 6.30
CA ILE A 766 7.56 22.02 7.14
C ILE A 766 7.37 22.49 8.58
N VAL A 767 6.52 23.50 8.84
CA VAL A 767 6.22 24.01 10.20
C VAL A 767 4.76 24.45 10.28
N GLN A 768 4.11 24.14 11.40
CA GLN A 768 2.87 24.79 11.85
C GLN A 768 3.23 25.76 12.98
N ILE A 769 2.86 27.02 12.81
CA ILE A 769 3.06 28.06 13.83
C ILE A 769 1.68 28.46 14.31
N ILE A 770 1.40 28.23 15.60
CA ILE A 770 0.10 28.47 16.19
C ILE A 770 0.24 29.56 17.25
N CYS A 771 -0.45 30.68 17.05
CA CYS A 771 -0.40 31.83 17.95
C CYS A 771 -1.67 31.94 18.77
N HIS A 772 -1.54 32.20 20.09
CA HIS A 772 -2.66 32.47 20.99
C HIS A 772 -2.66 33.92 21.52
N GLY A 773 -3.82 34.54 21.48
CA GLY A 773 -4.03 35.92 21.93
C GLY A 773 -5.33 36.10 22.69
N LYS A 774 -5.51 37.30 23.23
CA LYS A 774 -6.73 37.67 23.99
C LYS A 774 -7.96 37.78 23.08
N ASN A 775 -7.75 38.19 21.85
CA ASN A 775 -8.72 38.36 20.77
C ASN A 775 -7.98 38.29 19.42
N ARG A 776 -8.74 38.29 18.32
CA ARG A 776 -8.19 38.17 16.96
C ARG A 776 -7.10 39.21 16.65
N ASP A 777 -7.33 40.48 16.96
CA ASP A 777 -6.36 41.56 16.70
C ASP A 777 -5.04 41.40 17.46
N ASP A 778 -5.11 40.97 18.73
CA ASP A 778 -3.92 40.65 19.54
C ASP A 778 -3.15 39.47 18.92
N THR A 779 -3.86 38.43 18.48
CA THR A 779 -3.28 37.26 17.83
C THR A 779 -2.60 37.61 16.50
N ILE A 780 -3.24 38.42 15.65
CA ILE A 780 -2.67 38.89 14.37
C ILE A 780 -1.37 39.67 14.63
N LYS A 781 -1.38 40.64 15.56
CA LYS A 781 -0.20 41.45 15.88
C LYS A 781 0.96 40.61 16.41
N LYS A 782 0.67 39.64 17.28
CA LYS A 782 1.65 38.71 17.83
C LYS A 782 2.23 37.80 16.75
N MET A 783 1.38 37.14 15.97
CA MET A 783 1.81 36.27 14.87
C MET A 783 2.69 37.03 13.87
N ARG A 784 2.25 38.23 13.47
CA ARG A 784 2.99 39.06 12.53
C ARG A 784 4.38 39.43 13.03
N LYS A 785 4.49 39.79 14.32
CA LYS A 785 5.78 40.10 14.97
C LYS A 785 6.65 38.85 15.11
N TYR A 786 6.05 37.71 15.44
CA TYR A 786 6.78 36.44 15.57
C TYR A 786 7.41 36.02 14.23
N LEU A 787 6.68 36.15 13.12
CA LEU A 787 7.21 35.84 11.78
C LEU A 787 8.39 36.72 11.34
N ASP A 788 8.62 37.89 11.95
CA ASP A 788 9.84 38.68 11.70
C ASP A 788 11.10 38.07 12.35
N THR A 789 10.90 37.20 13.34
CA THR A 789 11.99 36.54 14.09
C THR A 789 12.30 35.13 13.58
N VAL A 790 11.42 34.56 12.74
CA VAL A 790 11.60 33.25 12.13
C VAL A 790 12.58 33.34 10.96
N ARG A 791 13.55 32.42 10.91
CA ARG A 791 14.54 32.34 9.83
C ARG A 791 14.73 30.89 9.40
N ILE A 792 14.46 30.61 8.14
CA ILE A 792 14.66 29.29 7.51
C ILE A 792 15.39 29.54 6.18
N THR A 793 16.62 29.05 6.06
CA THR A 793 17.47 29.22 4.86
C THR A 793 17.81 27.89 4.21
N GLY A 794 18.29 27.92 2.96
CA GLY A 794 18.59 26.74 2.14
C GLY A 794 17.39 26.22 1.34
N VAL A 795 16.18 26.67 1.69
CA VAL A 795 14.93 26.41 0.95
C VAL A 795 14.06 27.67 0.91
N CYS A 796 13.33 27.88 -0.18
CA CYS A 796 12.30 28.92 -0.24
C CYS A 796 11.10 28.53 0.64
N THR A 797 10.51 29.53 1.29
CA THR A 797 9.30 29.34 2.10
C THR A 797 8.22 30.36 1.77
N ASN A 798 6.97 30.04 2.09
CA ASN A 798 5.85 30.96 1.96
C ASN A 798 5.77 32.04 3.07
N ILE A 799 6.73 32.14 4.00
CA ILE A 799 6.66 33.06 5.16
C ILE A 799 6.38 34.50 4.75
N THR A 800 7.01 34.98 3.67
CA THR A 800 6.78 36.33 3.14
C THR A 800 5.31 36.58 2.84
N ILE A 801 4.60 35.59 2.28
CA ILE A 801 3.19 35.77 1.97
C ILE A 801 2.32 35.77 3.21
N LEU A 802 2.66 34.93 4.20
CA LEU A 802 1.95 34.90 5.47
C LEU A 802 2.02 36.28 6.15
N LYS A 803 3.20 36.92 6.12
CA LYS A 803 3.39 38.29 6.63
C LYS A 803 2.53 39.31 5.89
N ARG A 804 2.55 39.29 4.55
CA ARG A 804 1.77 40.24 3.74
C ARG A 804 0.24 40.05 3.92
N ILE A 805 -0.24 38.81 4.12
CA ILE A 805 -1.65 38.54 4.43
C ILE A 805 -2.04 39.11 5.80
N LEU A 806 -1.18 38.94 6.82
CA LEU A 806 -1.42 39.52 8.14
C LEU A 806 -1.41 41.06 8.13
N ASP A 807 -0.72 41.67 7.18
CA ASP A 807 -0.66 43.12 6.96
C ASP A 807 -1.81 43.66 6.08
N ASP A 808 -2.61 42.80 5.44
CA ASP A 808 -3.70 43.19 4.53
C ASP A 808 -4.98 43.57 5.28
N ASP A 809 -5.54 44.74 4.93
CA ASP A 809 -6.72 45.30 5.59
C ASP A 809 -7.96 44.38 5.47
N ILE A 810 -8.14 43.68 4.34
CA ILE A 810 -9.30 42.78 4.13
C ILE A 810 -9.22 41.59 5.08
N PHE A 811 -8.02 41.03 5.26
CA PHE A 811 -7.80 39.96 6.24
C PHE A 811 -7.96 40.47 7.67
N GLN A 812 -7.42 41.64 8.02
CA GLN A 812 -7.54 42.22 9.37
C GLN A 812 -8.98 42.55 9.75
N LEU A 813 -9.78 43.07 8.82
CA LEU A 813 -11.22 43.28 9.01
C LEU A 813 -12.00 41.97 9.11
N GLY A 814 -11.46 40.90 8.53
CA GLY A 814 -12.11 39.60 8.49
C GLY A 814 -13.30 39.56 7.53
N ASP A 815 -13.30 40.39 6.49
CA ASP A 815 -14.37 40.50 5.48
C ASP A 815 -13.93 39.87 4.15
N TYR A 816 -13.86 38.54 4.15
CA TYR A 816 -13.33 37.76 3.04
C TYR A 816 -14.11 36.44 2.84
N ASP A 817 -13.78 35.68 1.80
CA ASP A 817 -14.32 34.35 1.53
C ASP A 817 -13.20 33.45 0.97
N THR A 818 -13.51 32.25 0.47
CA THR A 818 -12.49 31.36 -0.13
C THR A 818 -11.80 31.91 -1.38
N THR A 819 -12.30 33.00 -1.97
CA THR A 819 -11.67 33.67 -3.13
C THR A 819 -10.64 34.72 -2.72
N TYR A 820 -10.47 34.97 -1.41
CA TYR A 820 -9.54 35.95 -0.85
C TYR A 820 -8.13 35.86 -1.41
N LEU A 821 -7.49 34.67 -1.31
CA LEU A 821 -6.09 34.53 -1.65
C LEU A 821 -5.83 34.70 -3.16
N PRO A 822 -6.63 34.13 -4.09
CA PRO A 822 -6.56 34.47 -5.51
C PRO A 822 -6.66 35.98 -5.78
N GLN A 823 -7.61 36.68 -5.13
CA GLN A 823 -7.77 38.12 -5.29
C GLN A 823 -6.61 38.91 -4.67
N PHE A 824 -6.03 38.43 -3.57
CA PHE A 824 -4.86 39.00 -2.91
C PHE A 824 -3.62 38.91 -3.78
N LEU A 825 -3.38 37.74 -4.39
CA LEU A 825 -2.27 37.54 -5.31
C LEU A 825 -2.41 38.40 -6.57
N ALA A 826 -3.63 38.57 -7.09
CA ALA A 826 -3.88 39.40 -8.28
C ALA A 826 -3.54 40.89 -8.07
N ARG A 827 -3.59 41.39 -6.83
CA ARG A 827 -3.23 42.77 -6.46
C ARG A 827 -1.83 42.90 -5.84
N THR A 828 -1.07 41.82 -5.76
CA THR A 828 0.28 41.81 -5.18
C THR A 828 1.33 41.96 -6.29
N ASP A 829 2.39 42.74 -6.05
CA ASP A 829 3.55 42.77 -6.96
C ASP A 829 4.30 41.44 -6.90
N GLY A 830 4.13 40.62 -7.94
CA GLY A 830 4.75 39.30 -8.03
C GLY A 830 6.26 39.33 -8.21
N ASN A 831 6.82 40.35 -8.86
CA ASN A 831 8.28 40.44 -9.04
C ASN A 831 8.96 40.72 -7.71
N GLU A 832 8.42 41.66 -6.94
CA GLU A 832 8.91 41.99 -5.61
C GLU A 832 8.77 40.79 -4.66
N LEU A 833 7.61 40.12 -4.68
CA LEU A 833 7.36 38.94 -3.85
C LEU A 833 8.37 37.81 -4.12
N ILE A 834 8.63 37.50 -5.40
CA ILE A 834 9.58 36.46 -5.80
C ILE A 834 10.98 36.81 -5.31
N ALA A 835 11.44 38.04 -5.58
CA ALA A 835 12.77 38.48 -5.19
C ALA A 835 12.97 38.45 -3.66
N GLU A 836 11.95 38.80 -2.89
CA GLU A 836 11.99 38.74 -1.42
C GLU A 836 12.07 37.30 -0.90
N ILE A 837 11.26 36.38 -1.45
CA ILE A 837 11.28 34.96 -1.06
C ILE A 837 12.65 34.34 -1.37
N GLU A 838 13.19 34.60 -2.57
CA GLU A 838 14.49 34.05 -2.99
C GLU A 838 15.65 34.63 -2.17
N ALA A 839 15.60 35.93 -1.84
CA ALA A 839 16.62 36.56 -1.00
C ALA A 839 16.64 35.98 0.42
N LEU A 840 15.47 35.73 1.03
CA LEU A 840 15.36 35.18 2.38
C LEU A 840 15.78 33.71 2.47
N ALA A 841 15.68 32.96 1.37
CA ALA A 841 16.15 31.59 1.33
C ALA A 841 17.69 31.49 1.41
N GLU A 842 18.41 32.61 1.21
CA GLU A 842 19.89 32.67 1.17
C GLU A 842 20.48 31.53 0.35
N LEU A 843 19.83 31.21 -0.78
CA LEU A 843 20.34 30.24 -1.71
C LEU A 843 21.71 30.75 -2.12
N ASN A 844 22.77 29.99 -1.82
CA ASN A 844 24.10 30.32 -2.30
C ASN A 844 23.96 30.58 -3.79
N ASN A 845 24.18 31.83 -4.20
CA ASN A 845 24.36 32.22 -5.59
C ASN A 845 25.68 31.61 -6.07
N ASN A 846 25.76 30.28 -6.09
CA ASN A 846 26.61 29.58 -7.02
C ASN A 846 25.96 29.83 -8.38
N GLN A 847 26.13 31.04 -8.91
CA GLN A 847 26.30 31.18 -10.35
C GLN A 847 27.40 30.17 -10.68
N VAL A 848 26.98 29.03 -11.20
CA VAL A 848 27.91 27.99 -11.59
C VAL A 848 28.74 28.63 -12.69
N ASP A 849 29.97 29.02 -12.37
CA ASP A 849 30.89 29.62 -13.34
C ASP A 849 30.95 28.68 -14.54
N ALA A 850 30.91 29.22 -15.76
CA ALA A 850 30.95 28.41 -16.98
C ALA A 850 32.16 27.45 -16.97
N LYS A 851 33.27 27.87 -16.34
CA LYS A 851 34.47 27.04 -16.11
C LYS A 851 34.27 25.85 -15.16
N ALA A 852 33.34 25.92 -14.20
CA ALA A 852 33.07 24.82 -13.27
C ALA A 852 32.24 23.69 -13.92
N LEU A 853 31.51 24.01 -14.99
CA LEU A 853 30.77 23.05 -15.80
C LEU A 853 31.66 22.31 -16.80
N GLU A 854 32.80 22.89 -17.19
CA GLU A 854 33.79 22.23 -18.06
C GLU A 854 34.44 21.04 -17.33
N ILE A 855 34.65 19.96 -18.07
CA ILE A 855 35.43 18.81 -17.58
C ILE A 855 36.90 19.05 -17.90
N GLU A 856 37.75 19.10 -16.88
CA GLU A 856 39.17 19.40 -17.02
C GLU A 856 39.86 18.43 -18.02
N GLY A 857 40.41 18.99 -19.11
CA GLY A 857 41.01 18.21 -20.21
C GLY A 857 40.04 17.69 -21.28
N SER A 858 38.78 18.13 -21.30
CA SER A 858 37.74 17.75 -22.27
C SER A 858 36.98 18.99 -22.78
N ASP A 859 36.28 18.85 -23.92
CA ASP A 859 35.34 19.83 -24.46
C ASP A 859 33.88 19.54 -24.04
N GLU A 860 33.70 18.64 -23.07
CA GLU A 860 32.42 18.27 -22.48
C GLU A 860 32.00 19.23 -21.35
N ILE A 861 30.69 19.43 -21.26
CA ILE A 861 30.02 20.33 -20.32
C ILE A 861 29.05 19.51 -19.47
N LYS A 862 29.10 19.72 -18.16
CA LYS A 862 28.17 19.12 -17.19
C LYS A 862 26.80 19.79 -17.29
N VAL A 863 25.73 19.01 -17.16
CA VAL A 863 24.37 19.51 -16.91
C VAL A 863 23.98 19.08 -15.51
N LEU A 864 23.88 20.05 -14.60
CA LEU A 864 23.59 19.81 -13.19
C LEU A 864 22.10 19.92 -12.91
N SER A 865 21.63 19.31 -11.82
CA SER A 865 20.24 19.44 -11.40
C SER A 865 19.97 20.85 -10.86
N PRO A 866 18.99 21.60 -11.39
CA PRO A 866 18.70 22.96 -10.93
C PRO A 866 18.01 23.00 -9.54
N SER A 867 17.44 21.88 -9.11
CA SER A 867 16.74 21.75 -7.83
C SER A 867 16.80 20.32 -7.32
N THR A 868 16.44 20.12 -6.06
CA THR A 868 16.22 18.76 -5.54
C THR A 868 14.92 18.21 -6.13
N SER A 869 14.95 17.05 -6.76
CA SER A 869 13.77 16.45 -7.39
C SER A 869 13.98 14.96 -7.61
N ILE A 870 13.01 14.33 -8.27
CA ILE A 870 13.10 12.96 -8.78
C ILE A 870 13.32 13.04 -10.29
N PHE A 871 14.31 12.32 -10.80
CA PHE A 871 14.67 12.29 -12.23
C PHE A 871 13.82 11.25 -12.98
N TYR A 872 13.28 11.63 -14.15
CA TYR A 872 12.62 10.73 -15.09
C TYR A 872 13.08 11.00 -16.51
N SER A 873 13.54 9.96 -17.18
CA SER A 873 14.00 10.00 -18.58
C SER A 873 12.85 10.01 -19.59
N SER A 874 11.62 9.61 -19.22
CA SER A 874 10.45 9.56 -20.09
C SER A 874 9.18 10.12 -19.42
N SER A 875 8.13 10.37 -20.21
CA SER A 875 6.82 10.84 -19.71
C SER A 875 6.01 9.75 -19.01
N SER A 876 6.29 8.48 -19.33
CA SER A 876 5.74 7.32 -18.64
C SER A 876 6.65 6.10 -18.88
N PRO A 877 6.56 5.04 -18.05
CA PRO A 877 7.38 3.83 -18.22
C PRO A 877 7.25 3.13 -19.57
N THR A 878 6.19 3.39 -20.33
CA THR A 878 5.93 2.80 -21.66
C THR A 878 6.34 3.70 -22.82
N GLU A 879 6.65 4.97 -22.56
CA GLU A 879 7.06 5.94 -23.57
C GLU A 879 8.60 5.96 -23.72
N PRO A 880 9.13 6.28 -24.91
CA PRO A 880 10.57 6.39 -25.09
C PRO A 880 11.15 7.54 -24.26
N PRO A 881 12.44 7.47 -23.87
CA PRO A 881 13.09 8.55 -23.16
C PRO A 881 13.20 9.80 -24.05
N PHE A 882 13.12 10.98 -23.43
CA PHE A 882 13.24 12.28 -24.09
C PHE A 882 14.59 12.47 -24.78
N ALA A 883 15.65 11.85 -24.24
CA ALA A 883 16.97 11.86 -24.83
C ALA A 883 17.79 10.62 -24.44
N LYS A 884 18.70 10.20 -25.32
CA LYS A 884 19.59 9.05 -25.14
C LYS A 884 21.05 9.45 -25.36
N GLU A 885 21.98 8.64 -24.83
CA GLU A 885 23.39 8.78 -25.15
C GLU A 885 23.62 8.69 -26.66
N GLY A 886 24.33 9.67 -27.22
CA GLY A 886 24.57 9.83 -28.65
C GLY A 886 23.63 10.80 -29.36
N ASP A 887 22.47 11.14 -28.78
CA ASP A 887 21.50 12.06 -29.40
C ASP A 887 22.07 13.47 -29.51
N ILE A 888 21.68 14.19 -30.58
CA ILE A 888 22.01 15.60 -30.80
C ILE A 888 20.75 16.42 -30.53
N ILE A 889 20.81 17.29 -29.53
CA ILE A 889 19.70 18.11 -29.06
C ILE A 889 19.96 19.61 -29.31
N ASP A 890 18.88 20.37 -29.42
CA ASP A 890 18.91 21.83 -29.27
C ASP A 890 18.65 22.23 -27.80
N THR A 891 18.63 23.54 -27.52
CA THR A 891 18.47 24.04 -26.14
C THR A 891 17.03 24.06 -25.64
N GLU A 892 16.03 23.97 -26.52
CA GLU A 892 14.60 24.02 -26.18
C GLU A 892 14.04 22.61 -25.94
N GLN A 893 14.61 21.59 -26.57
CA GLN A 893 14.20 20.21 -26.44
C GLN A 893 14.22 19.76 -24.97
N THR A 894 13.11 19.14 -24.53
CA THR A 894 13.05 18.49 -23.22
C THR A 894 14.01 17.30 -23.20
N ILE A 895 14.84 17.22 -22.16
CA ILE A 895 15.84 16.16 -21.97
C ILE A 895 15.49 15.19 -20.84
N CYS A 896 14.71 15.63 -19.86
CA CYS A 896 14.11 14.81 -18.81
C CYS A 896 12.92 15.52 -18.16
N LEU A 897 12.18 14.81 -17.31
CA LEU A 897 11.24 15.39 -16.35
C LEU A 897 11.85 15.38 -14.95
N MET A 898 11.61 16.46 -14.22
CA MET A 898 11.90 16.58 -12.81
C MET A 898 10.57 16.57 -12.03
N GLU A 899 10.40 15.60 -11.14
CA GLU A 899 9.24 15.55 -10.25
C GLU A 899 9.60 16.05 -8.85
N ALA A 900 8.84 17.01 -8.33
CA ALA A 900 8.88 17.39 -6.93
C ALA A 900 7.46 17.47 -6.39
N MET A 901 7.16 16.71 -5.34
CA MET A 901 5.89 16.69 -4.62
C MET A 901 4.69 16.48 -5.57
N LYS A 902 4.80 15.48 -6.46
CA LYS A 902 3.82 15.13 -7.51
C LYS A 902 3.64 16.15 -8.64
N MET A 903 4.51 17.17 -8.71
CA MET A 903 4.53 18.10 -9.84
C MET A 903 5.71 17.81 -10.76
N PHE A 904 5.39 17.50 -12.01
CA PHE A 904 6.36 17.25 -13.07
C PHE A 904 6.69 18.55 -13.81
N THR A 905 7.98 18.85 -13.93
CA THR A 905 8.51 19.98 -14.69
C THR A 905 9.43 19.45 -15.79
N PRO A 906 9.20 19.77 -17.07
CA PRO A 906 10.12 19.42 -18.14
C PRO A 906 11.41 20.25 -18.02
N LEU A 907 12.56 19.59 -18.16
CA LEU A 907 13.87 20.24 -18.15
C LEU A 907 14.43 20.29 -19.57
N SER A 908 15.01 21.43 -19.95
CA SER A 908 15.77 21.64 -21.17
C SER A 908 17.00 22.52 -20.88
N LEU A 909 17.99 22.55 -21.77
CA LEU A 909 19.21 23.32 -21.54
C LEU A 909 18.95 24.83 -21.39
N LYS A 910 17.90 25.36 -22.02
CA LYS A 910 17.47 26.75 -21.86
C LYS A 910 17.16 27.14 -20.43
N HIS A 911 16.66 26.21 -19.60
CA HIS A 911 16.30 26.50 -18.21
C HIS A 911 17.50 26.93 -17.35
N PHE A 912 18.73 26.67 -17.81
CA PHE A 912 19.96 27.09 -17.14
C PHE A 912 20.45 28.48 -17.57
N ASN A 913 19.92 29.03 -18.66
CA ASN A 913 20.29 30.36 -19.13
C ASN A 913 19.44 31.39 -18.36
N THR A 914 20.07 32.12 -17.44
CA THR A 914 19.41 33.12 -16.59
C THR A 914 20.07 34.50 -16.76
N GLY A 915 19.25 35.54 -16.98
CA GLY A 915 19.74 36.91 -17.16
C GLY A 915 20.76 37.07 -18.28
N ASP A 916 21.92 37.67 -17.97
CA ASP A 916 23.04 37.95 -18.88
C ASP A 916 24.02 36.75 -19.09
N SER A 917 23.74 35.57 -18.51
CA SER A 917 24.61 34.38 -18.61
C SER A 917 23.99 33.31 -19.51
N ASP A 918 24.59 33.11 -20.68
CA ASP A 918 24.19 32.08 -21.65
C ASP A 918 25.10 30.85 -21.52
N LEU A 919 24.85 30.03 -20.49
CA LEU A 919 25.63 28.82 -20.18
C LEU A 919 25.56 27.80 -21.34
N TYR A 920 24.39 27.70 -21.98
CA TYR A 920 24.18 26.89 -23.17
C TYR A 920 23.64 27.75 -24.32
N PRO A 921 24.51 28.32 -25.17
CA PRO A 921 24.10 29.19 -26.26
C PRO A 921 23.06 28.58 -27.20
N ALA A 922 21.96 29.29 -27.41
CA ALA A 922 20.84 28.83 -28.25
C ALA A 922 21.20 28.61 -29.72
N ASN A 923 22.33 29.14 -30.18
CA ASN A 923 22.86 28.96 -31.53
C ASN A 923 23.74 27.71 -31.69
N LYS A 924 23.96 26.91 -30.64
CA LYS A 924 24.73 25.66 -30.67
C LYS A 924 23.81 24.45 -30.51
N ARG A 925 24.30 23.30 -30.97
CA ARG A 925 23.71 21.98 -30.66
C ARG A 925 24.65 21.18 -29.78
N TYR A 926 24.07 20.24 -29.05
CA TYR A 926 24.78 19.47 -28.04
C TYR A 926 24.57 17.99 -28.27
N ARG A 927 25.64 17.19 -28.23
CA ARG A 927 25.56 15.73 -28.19
C ARG A 927 25.55 15.27 -26.74
N ILE A 928 24.58 14.43 -26.36
CA ILE A 928 24.60 13.78 -25.05
C ILE A 928 25.67 12.69 -25.06
N THR A 929 26.67 12.79 -24.19
CA THR A 929 27.72 11.78 -24.09
C THR A 929 27.48 10.81 -22.95
N ARG A 930 26.81 11.25 -21.86
CA ARG A 930 26.47 10.41 -20.71
C ARG A 930 25.15 10.80 -20.06
N ILE A 931 24.43 9.79 -19.56
CA ILE A 931 23.29 9.94 -18.64
C ILE A 931 23.62 9.18 -17.36
N LEU A 932 23.58 9.85 -16.20
CA LEU A 932 24.08 9.28 -14.95
C LEU A 932 22.99 8.83 -13.98
N ASN A 933 21.74 9.23 -14.21
CA ASN A 933 20.62 8.93 -13.33
C ASN A 933 19.65 7.94 -13.95
N SER A 934 18.96 7.21 -13.07
CA SER A 934 17.89 6.27 -13.43
C SER A 934 16.53 6.84 -13.07
N ASP A 935 15.49 6.44 -13.80
CA ASP A 935 14.11 6.89 -13.53
C ASP A 935 13.73 6.67 -12.07
N GLY A 936 13.05 7.66 -11.46
CA GLY A 936 12.62 7.70 -10.08
C GLY A 936 13.74 7.95 -9.04
N GLN A 937 14.96 8.27 -9.48
CA GLN A 937 16.08 8.54 -8.58
C GLN A 937 15.98 9.96 -8.04
N GLN A 938 16.10 10.13 -6.71
CA GLN A 938 16.26 11.46 -6.12
C GLN A 938 17.62 12.04 -6.54
N VAL A 939 17.60 13.28 -6.99
CA VAL A 939 18.76 14.12 -7.29
C VAL A 939 18.64 15.39 -6.44
N ASN A 940 19.76 15.86 -5.92
CA ASN A 940 19.83 17.13 -5.19
C ASN A 940 20.26 18.25 -6.13
N GLN A 941 19.99 19.49 -5.74
CA GLN A 941 20.52 20.64 -6.46
C GLN A 941 22.05 20.54 -6.61
N GLY A 942 22.55 20.69 -7.84
CA GLY A 942 23.97 20.57 -8.18
C GLY A 942 24.44 19.16 -8.55
N ASP A 943 23.61 18.12 -8.39
CA ASP A 943 23.97 16.76 -8.82
C ASP A 943 24.09 16.68 -10.34
N LEU A 944 25.04 15.91 -10.85
CA LEU A 944 25.29 15.77 -12.28
C LEU A 944 24.22 14.87 -12.94
N LEU A 945 23.45 15.44 -13.87
CA LEU A 945 22.39 14.73 -14.62
C LEU A 945 22.89 14.15 -15.94
N PHE A 946 23.49 15.03 -16.76
CA PHE A 946 23.99 14.71 -18.09
C PHE A 946 25.40 15.25 -18.28
N VAL A 947 26.11 14.65 -19.23
CA VAL A 947 27.30 15.26 -19.84
C VAL A 947 26.99 15.50 -21.31
N VAL A 948 27.23 16.73 -21.77
CA VAL A 948 26.94 17.15 -23.15
C VAL A 948 28.18 17.74 -23.81
N LYS A 949 28.32 17.54 -25.12
CA LYS A 949 29.43 18.07 -25.92
C LYS A 949 28.90 19.03 -26.98
N PRO A 950 29.39 20.28 -27.08
CA PRO A 950 29.00 21.19 -28.14
C PRO A 950 29.41 20.65 -29.51
N ILE A 951 28.57 20.84 -30.51
CA ILE A 951 28.86 20.50 -31.91
C ILE A 951 28.85 21.78 -32.74
N GLU A 952 29.86 21.97 -33.58
CA GLU A 952 29.83 23.02 -34.59
C GLU A 952 28.79 22.68 -35.66
N ILE A 953 27.84 23.58 -35.87
CA ILE A 953 26.87 23.44 -36.96
C ILE A 953 27.62 23.78 -38.24
N ASP A 954 27.94 22.75 -39.03
CA ASP A 954 28.49 22.94 -40.38
C ASP A 954 27.47 23.75 -41.18
N LYS A 955 27.83 24.98 -41.55
CA LYS A 955 27.01 25.82 -42.45
C LYS A 955 27.23 25.31 -43.88
N SER A 956 26.64 24.18 -44.23
CA SER A 956 26.55 23.69 -45.61
C SER A 956 25.17 23.91 -46.20
#